data_AF-A0A255TV29-F1
#
_entry.id   AF-A0A255TV29-F1
#
_cell.length_a   1.000
_cell.length_b   1.000
_cell.length_c   1.000
_cell.angle_alpha   90.00
_cell.angle_beta   90.00
_cell.angle_gamma   90.00
#
_symmetry.space_group_name_H-M   'P 1'
#
loop_
_entity.id
_entity.type
_entity.pdbx_description
1 polymer ?
#
loop_
_entity_poly.entity_id
_entity_poly.type
_entity_poly.pdbx_seq_one_letter_code
_entity_poly.pdbx_strand_id
1 'polypeptide(L)'
;MARTEYDYDSNGLARVYEDAQWFLLDKNGNQVGERYSYIEEWGEGFYKAEQGIKKNILRPDGSIVLKNWHNDVFKVQKGFFLFSNTIRKSKTNPKTRYIYGVAHINGDVIFPMIFDRAHWMEKGDAIYAEIGTQPYIITLDGSIYDPARGHLPKKVSIDYKDFFEKFANWTLPGLQFFYRDTDAPVIVDTTYHVGDVLRAGFFVDVTTKLQKPAHKTRFLIASAHAAMMCEIPELCQENPNVKNWNLCTLHFNSYFKVMDVYEKEGVKQVFLLHIPGAAAFFLGHDETAMNFVNEATGQETTLIEMARKSLDEKMKMEVHPRSLDKEFVERMHHPIGLDEEYYPVNPNEQEEPTDGPIANLSSMIHKLANDADLKDFINVEDNFPYRGVSGTVCEGCIYANGIQGKGEGCGRLFIKSFRERYLKGRCEYRKTDIAKPSFFEEMDMYHKKIEKEKVEKACDTYALNKLKKFVAERLDGDIKKLKDFDFYTLREDTEFGDERVSVVGLDSILMKSVLTLAFADTYPDFTYESMDKHKYKPDTINITNTIFGINFEDYYKALETYDAPADLRERVVRFGKKVHTIGNTMVLPSGLNLMRNTKPLGRGYCDVFLAEFYKMMIGAKKCNMKMLDALNLKKKEVAAFRTEENFNHIVHELMLEDFLDEKGKPKQVFQGLFSWEPGISRDTFIKAANEFLDFCEPFVDKRADRIIDKLERVLSNNH
;
A
#
# COMPACT_ATOMS: atom_id res chain seq x y z
N MET A 1 18.93 -24.16 44.80
CA MET A 1 17.56 -23.78 44.43
C MET A 1 17.18 -24.59 43.20
N ALA A 2 15.90 -24.93 42.99
CA ALA A 2 15.52 -25.78 41.85
C ALA A 2 15.66 -24.99 40.54
N ARG A 3 16.50 -25.50 39.63
CA ARG A 3 16.58 -25.02 38.25
C ARG A 3 15.30 -25.43 37.52
N THR A 4 14.64 -24.48 36.89
CA THR A 4 13.45 -24.72 36.05
C THR A 4 13.83 -24.47 34.61
N GLU A 5 13.83 -25.52 33.79
CA GLU A 5 14.08 -25.46 32.36
C GLU A 5 12.75 -25.60 31.61
N TYR A 6 12.51 -24.69 30.66
CA TYR A 6 11.34 -24.71 29.79
C TYR A 6 11.66 -25.41 28.47
N ASP A 7 10.62 -25.83 27.75
CA ASP A 7 10.78 -26.50 26.45
C ASP A 7 11.58 -25.65 25.46
N TYR A 8 12.34 -26.34 24.60
CA TYR A 8 13.09 -25.73 23.51
C TYR A 8 12.14 -25.15 22.46
N ASP A 9 12.37 -23.90 22.07
CA ASP A 9 11.59 -23.22 21.04
C ASP A 9 12.07 -23.51 19.61
N SER A 10 11.53 -22.77 18.63
CA SER A 10 11.86 -22.92 17.21
C SER A 10 13.33 -22.62 16.87
N ASN A 11 14.06 -21.88 17.71
CA ASN A 11 15.49 -21.65 17.55
C ASN A 11 16.33 -22.76 18.19
N GLY A 12 15.70 -23.73 18.84
CA GLY A 12 16.40 -24.74 19.63
C GLY A 12 17.01 -24.17 20.90
N LEU A 13 16.38 -23.14 21.48
CA LEU A 13 16.79 -22.55 22.76
C LEU A 13 15.73 -22.79 23.83
N ALA A 14 16.18 -23.12 25.04
CA ALA A 14 15.34 -23.26 26.22
C ALA A 14 15.55 -22.06 27.15
N ARG A 15 14.47 -21.50 27.69
CA ARG A 15 14.56 -20.51 28.77
C ARG A 15 14.78 -21.25 30.08
N VAL A 16 15.73 -20.80 30.88
CA VAL A 16 16.07 -21.42 32.16
C VAL A 16 15.99 -20.38 33.26
N TYR A 17 15.33 -20.72 34.36
CA TYR A 17 15.32 -19.94 35.59
C TYR A 17 16.17 -20.65 36.65
N GLU A 18 17.22 -19.98 37.12
CA GLU A 18 18.16 -20.48 38.13
C GLU A 18 18.69 -19.29 38.94
N ASP A 19 18.81 -19.46 40.26
CA ASP A 19 19.38 -18.45 41.17
C ASP A 19 18.81 -17.03 41.00
N ALA A 20 17.48 -16.96 40.87
CA ALA A 20 16.73 -15.72 40.69
C ALA A 20 17.01 -14.95 39.38
N GLN A 21 17.60 -15.60 38.38
CA GLN A 21 17.86 -15.03 37.06
C GLN A 21 17.39 -15.95 35.94
N TRP A 22 17.17 -15.36 34.78
CA TRP A 22 16.78 -16.03 33.54
C TRP A 22 17.92 -16.00 32.53
N PHE A 23 18.12 -17.09 31.79
CA PHE A 23 19.05 -17.16 30.66
C PHE A 23 18.56 -18.15 29.60
N LEU A 24 19.21 -18.14 28.43
CA LEU A 24 18.94 -19.07 27.33
C LEU A 24 19.95 -20.21 27.34
N LEU A 25 19.49 -21.42 27.03
CA LEU A 25 20.30 -22.64 26.94
C LEU A 25 20.12 -23.27 25.56
N ASP A 26 21.22 -23.62 24.89
CA ASP A 26 21.16 -24.40 23.65
C ASP A 26 20.93 -25.89 23.91
N LYS A 27 20.62 -26.66 22.86
CA LYS A 27 20.41 -28.13 22.94
C LYS A 27 21.63 -28.93 23.42
N ASN A 28 22.82 -28.33 23.38
CA ASN A 28 24.05 -28.94 23.86
C ASN A 28 24.28 -28.64 25.36
N GLY A 29 23.39 -27.87 26.00
CA GLY A 29 23.49 -27.49 27.39
C GLY A 29 24.38 -26.27 27.65
N ASN A 30 24.76 -25.52 26.61
CA ASN A 30 25.55 -24.29 26.76
C ASN A 30 24.64 -23.09 27.01
N GLN A 31 25.07 -22.19 27.90
CA GLN A 31 24.41 -20.90 28.08
C GLN A 31 24.67 -20.00 26.86
N VAL A 32 23.60 -19.36 26.36
CA VAL A 32 23.64 -18.41 25.25
C VAL A 32 23.32 -17.01 25.77
N GLY A 33 24.29 -16.10 25.69
CA GLY A 33 24.18 -14.73 26.19
C GLY A 33 24.31 -14.60 27.72
N GLU A 34 23.94 -13.41 28.23
CA GLU A 34 24.01 -13.09 29.66
C GLU A 34 22.74 -13.51 30.43
N ARG A 35 22.81 -13.37 31.76
CA ARG A 35 21.69 -13.61 32.69
C ARG A 35 20.89 -12.33 32.93
N TYR A 36 19.58 -12.42 32.90
CA TYR A 36 18.65 -11.29 32.99
C TYR A 36 17.63 -11.48 34.13
N SER A 37 16.92 -10.41 34.50
CA SER A 37 15.85 -10.49 35.51
C SER A 37 14.64 -11.28 35.02
N TYR A 38 14.39 -11.26 33.71
CA TYR A 38 13.33 -12.01 33.05
C TYR A 38 13.63 -12.15 31.54
N ILE A 39 13.22 -13.28 30.94
CA ILE A 39 13.30 -13.52 29.50
C ILE A 39 12.01 -14.19 29.01
N GLU A 40 11.46 -13.71 27.90
CA GLU A 40 10.38 -14.38 27.20
C GLU A 40 10.48 -14.26 25.68
N GLU A 41 9.93 -15.23 24.95
CA GLU A 41 9.77 -15.15 23.49
C GLU A 41 8.88 -13.95 23.16
N TRP A 42 9.32 -13.14 22.19
CA TRP A 42 8.76 -11.82 21.93
C TRP A 42 8.64 -11.50 20.44
N GLY A 43 8.29 -12.51 19.66
CA GLY A 43 7.98 -12.41 18.23
C GLY A 43 9.13 -12.89 17.34
N GLU A 44 8.79 -13.66 16.31
CA GLU A 44 9.69 -14.08 15.22
C GLU A 44 10.98 -14.77 15.68
N GLY A 45 10.93 -15.43 16.84
CA GLY A 45 12.10 -16.11 17.40
C GLY A 45 13.08 -15.16 18.11
N PHE A 46 12.71 -13.90 18.36
CA PHE A 46 13.45 -13.00 19.23
C PHE A 46 12.89 -13.04 20.65
N TYR A 47 13.68 -12.58 21.62
CA TYR A 47 13.28 -12.57 23.03
C TYR A 47 13.26 -11.15 23.58
N LYS A 48 12.37 -10.91 24.54
CA LYS A 48 12.45 -9.74 25.40
C LYS A 48 13.27 -10.10 26.62
N ALA A 49 14.33 -9.35 26.86
CA ALA A 49 15.12 -9.43 28.07
C ALA A 49 14.81 -8.23 28.98
N GLU A 50 14.79 -8.46 30.29
CA GLU A 50 14.60 -7.41 31.29
C GLU A 50 15.81 -7.31 32.23
N GLN A 51 16.27 -6.08 32.46
CA GLN A 51 17.28 -5.75 33.45
C GLN A 51 16.68 -4.74 34.43
N GLY A 52 16.21 -5.24 35.57
CA GLY A 52 15.38 -4.45 36.49
C GLY A 52 14.09 -3.98 35.81
N ILE A 53 13.88 -2.66 35.73
CA ILE A 53 12.68 -2.07 35.11
C ILE A 53 12.83 -1.78 33.61
N LYS A 54 14.00 -2.06 33.04
CA LYS A 54 14.34 -1.74 31.67
C LYS A 54 14.34 -2.99 30.80
N LYS A 55 13.99 -2.83 29.53
CA LYS A 55 13.78 -3.92 28.57
C LYS A 55 14.54 -3.68 27.28
N ASN A 56 14.89 -4.77 26.61
CA ASN A 56 15.52 -4.78 25.29
C ASN A 56 15.12 -6.06 24.52
N ILE A 57 15.38 -6.08 23.22
CA ILE A 57 15.26 -7.28 22.40
C ILE A 57 16.61 -8.02 22.41
N LEU A 58 16.55 -9.34 22.55
CA LEU A 58 17.66 -10.27 22.56
C LEU A 58 17.56 -11.15 21.31
N ARG A 59 18.66 -11.28 20.58
CA ARG A 59 18.79 -12.16 19.41
C ARG A 59 18.98 -13.61 19.84
N PRO A 60 18.72 -14.60 18.96
CA PRO A 60 18.99 -16.01 19.24
C PRO A 60 20.45 -16.32 19.60
N ASP A 61 21.41 -15.50 19.15
CA ASP A 61 22.83 -15.64 19.51
C ASP A 61 23.17 -15.07 20.91
N GLY A 62 22.18 -14.54 21.64
CA GLY A 62 22.35 -13.95 22.96
C GLY A 62 22.82 -12.49 22.96
N SER A 63 22.93 -11.84 21.79
CA SER A 63 23.28 -10.42 21.69
C SER A 63 22.06 -9.49 21.85
N ILE A 64 22.24 -8.34 22.48
CA ILE A 64 21.19 -7.31 22.58
C ILE A 64 21.05 -6.53 21.27
N VAL A 65 19.82 -6.13 20.93
CA VAL A 65 19.52 -5.42 19.68
C VAL A 65 19.82 -3.93 19.80
N LEU A 66 19.25 -3.24 20.79
CA LEU A 66 19.48 -1.81 20.98
C LEU A 66 20.67 -1.58 21.93
N LYS A 67 21.46 -0.55 21.63
CA LYS A 67 22.57 -0.12 22.50
C LYS A 67 22.08 0.35 23.89
N ASN A 68 20.89 0.95 23.94
CA ASN A 68 20.30 1.48 25.16
C ASN A 68 19.12 0.61 25.60
N TRP A 69 18.90 0.54 26.91
CA TRP A 69 17.76 -0.15 27.51
C TRP A 69 16.59 0.81 27.77
N HIS A 70 15.37 0.38 27.43
CA HIS A 70 14.18 1.24 27.40
C HIS A 70 13.16 0.84 28.46
N ASN A 71 12.18 1.69 28.78
CA ASN A 71 11.12 1.29 29.72
C ASN A 71 10.25 0.16 29.16
N ASP A 72 10.04 0.16 27.84
CA ASP A 72 9.32 -0.93 27.17
C ASP A 72 9.86 -1.23 25.77
N VAL A 73 9.67 -2.48 25.35
CA VAL A 73 9.88 -2.95 23.98
C VAL A 73 8.73 -3.87 23.60
N PHE A 74 8.18 -3.66 22.41
CA PHE A 74 7.01 -4.38 21.93
C PHE A 74 7.41 -5.58 21.08
N LYS A 75 6.46 -6.48 20.80
CA LYS A 75 6.72 -7.70 20.03
C LYS A 75 7.31 -7.36 18.65
N VAL A 76 8.27 -8.18 18.23
CA VAL A 76 8.84 -8.14 16.89
C VAL A 76 7.80 -8.61 15.88
N GLN A 77 7.58 -7.81 14.84
CA GLN A 77 6.76 -8.16 13.69
C GLN A 77 7.46 -7.70 12.42
N LYS A 78 7.67 -8.62 11.49
CA LYS A 78 8.37 -8.46 10.21
C LYS A 78 9.75 -7.80 10.38
N GLY A 79 10.49 -8.16 11.42
CA GLY A 79 11.80 -7.60 11.75
C GLY A 79 11.79 -6.23 12.44
N PHE A 80 10.63 -5.60 12.66
CA PHE A 80 10.52 -4.32 13.35
C PHE A 80 9.89 -4.46 14.73
N PHE A 81 10.19 -3.51 15.62
CA PHE A 81 9.54 -3.40 16.92
C PHE A 81 9.46 -1.95 17.39
N LEU A 82 8.44 -1.67 18.21
CA LEU A 82 8.31 -0.41 18.92
C LEU A 82 9.12 -0.48 20.21
N PHE A 83 9.63 0.67 20.66
CA PHE A 83 10.24 0.82 21.98
C PHE A 83 9.82 2.16 22.59
N SER A 84 9.75 2.24 23.92
CA SER A 84 9.23 3.43 24.59
C SER A 84 9.94 3.77 25.90
N ASN A 85 9.86 5.07 26.24
CA ASN A 85 10.28 5.58 27.54
C ASN A 85 9.13 6.36 28.21
N THR A 86 9.09 6.28 29.53
CA THR A 86 8.14 7.03 30.36
C THR A 86 8.78 8.33 30.84
N ILE A 87 8.26 9.46 30.39
CA ILE A 87 8.59 10.78 30.94
C ILE A 87 7.69 11.04 32.14
N ARG A 88 8.26 11.00 33.34
CA ARG A 88 7.50 11.22 34.59
C ARG A 88 7.11 12.69 34.75
N LYS A 89 6.00 12.91 35.48
CA LYS A 89 5.55 14.24 35.89
C LYS A 89 6.67 15.01 36.62
N SER A 90 6.87 16.27 36.25
CA SER A 90 7.83 17.19 36.85
C SER A 90 7.24 18.61 36.94
N LYS A 91 7.97 19.57 37.51
CA LYS A 91 7.54 20.99 37.53
C LYS A 91 7.34 21.58 36.12
N THR A 92 8.06 21.07 35.13
CA THR A 92 7.98 21.49 33.72
C THR A 92 7.12 20.59 32.85
N ASN A 93 6.68 19.42 33.36
CA ASN A 93 5.83 18.48 32.64
C ASN A 93 4.64 18.03 33.51
N PRO A 94 3.43 18.57 33.31
CA PRO A 94 2.33 18.45 34.26
C PRO A 94 1.71 17.04 34.35
N LYS A 95 2.03 16.13 33.41
CA LYS A 95 1.51 14.76 33.34
C LYS A 95 2.62 13.79 32.91
N THR A 96 2.50 12.53 33.32
CA THR A 96 3.35 11.44 32.80
C THR A 96 3.01 11.21 31.33
N ARG A 97 4.02 11.18 30.46
CA ARG A 97 3.87 10.93 29.02
C ARG A 97 4.70 9.73 28.58
N TYR A 98 4.26 9.04 27.55
CA TYR A 98 4.99 7.92 26.94
C TYR A 98 5.44 8.36 25.55
N ILE A 99 6.73 8.22 25.26
CA ILE A 99 7.29 8.52 23.94
C ILE A 99 7.74 7.23 23.28
N TYR A 100 7.39 7.07 22.00
CA TYR A 100 7.60 5.84 21.25
C TYR A 100 8.54 6.08 20.07
N GLY A 101 9.41 5.10 19.80
CA GLY A 101 10.25 5.00 18.62
C GLY A 101 10.09 3.65 17.94
N VAL A 102 10.68 3.51 16.74
CA VAL A 102 10.64 2.28 15.93
C VAL A 102 12.06 1.85 15.61
N ALA A 103 12.38 0.57 15.81
CA ALA A 103 13.67 0.00 15.49
C ALA A 103 13.54 -1.32 14.71
N HIS A 104 14.62 -1.70 14.03
CA HIS A 104 14.76 -2.98 13.35
C HIS A 104 15.65 -3.93 14.16
N ILE A 105 15.47 -5.24 14.01
CA ILE A 105 16.25 -6.27 14.73
C ILE A 105 17.76 -6.25 14.41
N ASN A 106 18.18 -5.53 13.37
CA ASN A 106 19.59 -5.28 13.05
C ASN A 106 20.24 -4.27 14.01
N GLY A 107 19.45 -3.58 14.84
CA GLY A 107 19.92 -2.57 15.80
C GLY A 107 19.72 -1.12 15.32
N ASP A 108 19.26 -0.94 14.08
CA ASP A 108 18.99 0.39 13.53
C ASP A 108 17.72 1.00 14.13
N VAL A 109 17.85 2.21 14.64
CA VAL A 109 16.72 3.04 15.05
C VAL A 109 16.19 3.75 13.82
N ILE A 110 15.07 3.26 13.30
CA ILE A 110 14.40 3.81 12.11
C ILE A 110 13.78 5.16 12.45
N PHE A 111 13.11 5.24 13.60
CA PHE A 111 12.59 6.48 14.15
C PHE A 111 12.97 6.60 15.62
N PRO A 112 13.59 7.73 16.04
CA PRO A 112 13.83 8.00 17.45
C PRO A 112 12.50 8.12 18.23
N MET A 113 12.57 8.23 19.56
CA MET A 113 11.35 8.36 20.39
C MET A 113 10.68 9.73 20.23
N ILE A 114 9.97 9.91 19.11
CA ILE A 114 9.34 11.17 18.70
C ILE A 114 7.81 11.07 18.68
N PHE A 115 7.26 9.86 18.74
CA PHE A 115 5.82 9.67 18.65
C PHE A 115 5.18 9.74 20.03
N ASP A 116 4.11 10.52 20.14
CA ASP A 116 3.27 10.61 21.34
C ASP A 116 2.40 9.35 21.49
N ARG A 117 2.10 8.68 20.37
CA ARG A 117 1.40 7.40 20.31
C ARG A 117 1.95 6.58 19.17
N ALA A 118 2.17 5.27 19.39
CA ALA A 118 2.48 4.35 18.30
C ALA A 118 1.95 2.95 18.63
N HIS A 119 1.32 2.28 17.66
CA HIS A 119 0.88 0.90 17.78
C HIS A 119 0.80 0.21 16.43
N TRP A 120 0.96 -1.10 16.44
CA TRP A 120 0.76 -1.95 15.26
C TRP A 120 -0.70 -1.90 14.80
N MET A 121 -0.90 -1.82 13.48
CA MET A 121 -2.23 -2.01 12.88
C MET A 121 -2.65 -3.48 12.98
N GLU A 122 -3.96 -3.78 12.89
CA GLU A 122 -4.52 -5.12 13.13
C GLU A 122 -3.87 -6.24 12.31
N LYS A 123 -3.45 -5.94 11.06
CA LYS A 123 -2.81 -6.91 10.16
C LYS A 123 -1.30 -7.02 10.32
N GLY A 124 -0.68 -6.21 11.19
CA GLY A 124 0.77 -6.16 11.39
C GLY A 124 1.55 -5.79 10.13
N ASP A 125 0.95 -5.03 9.22
CA ASP A 125 1.53 -4.59 7.94
C ASP A 125 1.97 -3.12 7.93
N ALA A 126 1.58 -2.36 8.95
CA ALA A 126 2.04 -1.01 9.21
C ALA A 126 1.93 -0.66 10.70
N ILE A 127 2.56 0.44 11.08
CA ILE A 127 2.47 1.02 12.43
C ILE A 127 1.75 2.36 12.32
N TYR A 128 0.68 2.52 13.08
CA TYR A 128 0.07 3.84 13.26
C TYR A 128 0.87 4.64 14.27
N ALA A 129 1.15 5.91 13.98
CA ALA A 129 1.87 6.80 14.87
C ALA A 129 1.25 8.21 14.91
N GLU A 130 1.41 8.91 16.03
CA GLU A 130 0.97 10.30 16.21
C GLU A 130 2.14 11.18 16.66
N ILE A 131 2.24 12.38 16.08
CA ILE A 131 3.05 13.49 16.62
C ILE A 131 2.07 14.62 16.94
N GLY A 132 1.95 14.98 18.21
CA GLY A 132 0.86 15.83 18.71
C GLY A 132 -0.49 15.16 18.53
N THR A 133 -1.34 15.72 17.65
CA THR A 133 -2.65 15.16 17.27
C THR A 133 -2.68 14.64 15.83
N GLN A 134 -1.54 14.70 15.12
CA GLN A 134 -1.49 14.39 13.69
C GLN A 134 -1.18 12.90 13.46
N PRO A 135 -2.02 12.18 12.69
CA PRO A 135 -1.82 10.75 12.41
C PRO A 135 -0.85 10.51 11.25
N TYR A 136 -0.04 9.45 11.39
CA TYR A 136 0.91 8.96 10.41
C TYR A 136 0.82 7.43 10.30
N ILE A 137 1.10 6.88 9.11
CA ILE A 137 1.26 5.44 8.90
C ILE A 137 2.72 5.17 8.56
N ILE A 138 3.41 4.41 9.39
CA ILE A 138 4.78 3.97 9.15
C ILE A 138 4.70 2.61 8.47
N THR A 139 5.19 2.53 7.24
CA THR A 139 5.28 1.28 6.49
C THR A 139 6.55 0.53 6.87
N LEU A 140 6.52 -0.79 6.66
CA LEU A 140 7.60 -1.71 7.03
C LEU A 140 8.82 -1.65 6.10
N ASP A 141 8.87 -0.65 5.24
CA ASP A 141 10.09 -0.25 4.54
C ASP A 141 10.71 1.03 5.10
N GLY A 142 10.28 1.47 6.28
CA GLY A 142 10.78 2.66 6.98
C GLY A 142 10.22 3.97 6.43
N SER A 143 9.24 3.93 5.52
CA SER A 143 8.62 5.13 4.98
C SER A 143 7.45 5.60 5.86
N ILE A 144 7.22 6.92 5.92
CA ILE A 144 6.04 7.50 6.53
C ILE A 144 5.05 7.82 5.41
N TYR A 145 3.92 7.13 5.39
CA TYR A 145 2.75 7.54 4.64
C TYR A 145 1.98 8.58 5.44
N ASP A 146 2.07 9.81 4.95
CA ASP A 146 1.29 10.95 5.41
C ASP A 146 0.18 11.23 4.37
N PRO A 147 -1.07 10.78 4.63
CA PRO A 147 -2.17 10.97 3.69
C PRO A 147 -2.50 12.44 3.42
N ALA A 148 -2.10 13.36 4.32
CA ALA A 148 -2.30 14.80 4.19
C ALA A 148 -1.16 15.52 3.43
N ARG A 149 -0.04 14.83 3.14
CA ARG A 149 1.18 15.40 2.51
C ARG A 149 1.73 16.64 3.24
N GLY A 150 1.54 16.74 4.56
CA GLY A 150 1.94 17.86 5.41
C GLY A 150 3.36 17.81 5.99
N HIS A 151 4.08 16.70 5.87
CA HIS A 151 5.43 16.53 6.46
C HIS A 151 6.55 17.38 5.81
N LEU A 152 6.29 18.10 4.72
CA LEU A 152 7.16 19.15 4.22
C LEU A 152 6.40 20.48 4.29
N PRO A 153 6.88 21.48 5.07
CA PRO A 153 6.29 22.80 5.04
C PRO A 153 6.42 23.33 3.63
N LYS A 154 5.28 23.61 2.98
CA LYS A 154 5.24 24.52 1.84
C LYS A 154 5.77 25.85 2.34
N LYS A 155 6.96 26.24 1.88
CA LYS A 155 7.46 27.57 2.18
C LYS A 155 6.69 28.52 1.27
N VAL A 156 5.75 29.23 1.88
CA VAL A 156 5.13 30.40 1.26
C VAL A 156 6.22 31.46 1.18
N SER A 157 6.63 31.80 -0.04
CA SER A 157 7.48 32.95 -0.31
C SER A 157 6.61 34.05 -0.90
N ILE A 158 6.63 35.22 -0.28
CA ILE A 158 5.97 36.41 -0.81
C ILE A 158 6.92 37.04 -1.83
N ASP A 159 6.46 37.24 -3.06
CA ASP A 159 7.17 38.10 -4.00
C ASP A 159 6.87 39.56 -3.63
N TYR A 160 7.71 40.11 -2.75
CA TYR A 160 7.54 41.49 -2.27
C TYR A 160 7.61 42.53 -3.40
N LYS A 161 8.30 42.22 -4.51
CA LYS A 161 8.41 43.14 -5.64
C LYS A 161 7.09 43.19 -6.42
N ASP A 162 6.57 42.03 -6.82
CA ASP A 162 5.27 41.92 -7.49
C ASP A 162 4.14 42.43 -6.59
N PHE A 163 4.19 42.11 -5.29
CA PHE A 163 3.22 42.59 -4.31
C PHE A 163 3.23 44.12 -4.19
N PHE A 164 4.40 44.74 -4.12
CA PHE A 164 4.53 46.20 -4.05
C PHE A 164 4.02 46.89 -5.31
N GLU A 165 4.36 46.34 -6.49
CA GLU A 165 3.87 46.85 -7.78
C GLU A 165 2.34 46.79 -7.86
N LYS A 166 1.73 45.67 -7.46
CA LYS A 166 0.28 45.50 -7.39
C LYS A 166 -0.39 46.44 -6.39
N PHE A 167 0.22 46.67 -5.22
CA PHE A 167 -0.24 47.64 -4.24
C PHE A 167 -0.26 49.07 -4.81
N ALA A 168 0.83 49.53 -5.43
CA ALA A 168 0.90 50.86 -6.03
C ALA A 168 -0.13 51.04 -7.16
N ASN A 169 -0.30 50.03 -8.01
CA ASN A 169 -1.27 50.03 -9.10
C ASN A 169 -2.73 49.99 -8.64
N TRP A 170 -3.00 49.45 -7.46
CA TRP A 170 -4.33 49.49 -6.85
C TRP A 170 -4.59 50.85 -6.20
N THR A 171 -3.63 51.38 -5.44
CA THR A 171 -3.87 52.58 -4.63
C THR A 171 -3.80 53.91 -5.40
N LEU A 172 -2.90 54.07 -6.38
CA LEU A 172 -2.62 55.39 -6.99
C LEU A 172 -3.53 55.79 -8.15
N PRO A 173 -3.85 54.92 -9.14
CA PRO A 173 -4.64 55.32 -10.29
C PRO A 173 -6.08 55.71 -9.90
N GLY A 174 -6.48 56.95 -10.17
CA GLY A 174 -7.82 57.45 -9.83
C GLY A 174 -7.98 57.90 -8.37
N LEU A 175 -6.88 57.97 -7.60
CA LEU A 175 -6.87 58.42 -6.21
C LEU A 175 -7.41 59.85 -6.08
N GLN A 176 -8.42 60.03 -5.22
CA GLN A 176 -9.01 61.34 -4.92
C GLN A 176 -9.44 61.45 -3.45
N PHE A 177 -9.70 62.68 -3.00
CA PHE A 177 -10.15 62.93 -1.63
C PHE A 177 -11.67 62.91 -1.47
N PHE A 178 -12.11 62.17 -0.46
CA PHE A 178 -13.47 62.15 0.04
C PHE A 178 -13.52 62.71 1.46
N TYR A 179 -14.67 63.25 1.83
CA TYR A 179 -14.86 63.98 3.08
C TYR A 179 -16.01 63.38 3.87
N ARG A 180 -15.81 63.26 5.18
CA ARG A 180 -16.81 62.87 6.16
C ARG A 180 -16.58 63.68 7.44
N ASP A 181 -17.54 64.50 7.82
CA ASP A 181 -17.46 65.35 9.02
C ASP A 181 -18.37 64.77 10.11
N THR A 182 -17.91 64.76 11.36
CA THR A 182 -18.66 64.25 12.51
C THR A 182 -18.35 64.97 13.82
N ASP A 183 -19.35 65.03 14.69
CA ASP A 183 -19.26 65.48 16.09
C ASP A 183 -19.36 64.31 17.10
N ALA A 184 -19.22 63.06 16.63
CA ALA A 184 -19.23 61.90 17.50
C ALA A 184 -18.19 62.04 18.63
N PRO A 185 -18.48 61.50 19.84
CA PRO A 185 -17.67 61.71 21.04
C PRO A 185 -16.38 60.85 21.03
N VAL A 186 -15.54 61.02 20.02
CA VAL A 186 -14.24 60.34 19.88
C VAL A 186 -13.10 61.25 20.30
N ILE A 187 -12.18 60.72 21.11
CA ILE A 187 -10.94 61.41 21.48
C ILE A 187 -9.88 61.07 20.42
N VAL A 188 -9.85 61.85 19.35
CA VAL A 188 -9.00 61.60 18.17
C VAL A 188 -7.55 61.28 18.53
N ASP A 189 -6.94 62.04 19.45
CA ASP A 189 -5.52 61.92 19.82
C ASP A 189 -5.15 60.58 20.47
N THR A 190 -6.12 59.87 21.04
CA THR A 190 -5.92 58.57 21.69
C THR A 190 -6.44 57.41 20.85
N THR A 191 -7.23 57.70 19.82
CA THR A 191 -7.94 56.70 19.02
C THR A 191 -7.25 56.44 17.69
N TYR A 192 -6.71 57.48 17.05
CA TYR A 192 -6.11 57.38 15.72
C TYR A 192 -4.64 57.81 15.78
N HIS A 193 -3.72 56.86 15.62
CA HIS A 193 -2.30 57.15 15.57
C HIS A 193 -1.80 56.99 14.13
N VAL A 194 -0.86 57.85 13.73
CA VAL A 194 -0.21 57.73 12.43
C VAL A 194 0.45 56.37 12.31
N GLY A 195 0.16 55.67 11.22
CA GLY A 195 0.61 54.29 11.02
C GLY A 195 -0.41 53.23 11.42
N ASP A 196 -1.52 53.57 12.06
CA ASP A 196 -2.56 52.59 12.39
C ASP A 196 -3.25 52.09 11.11
N VAL A 197 -3.64 50.82 11.14
CA VAL A 197 -4.49 50.19 10.11
C VAL A 197 -5.87 49.97 10.71
N LEU A 198 -6.90 50.47 10.03
CA LEU A 198 -8.28 50.44 10.46
C LEU A 198 -9.11 49.63 9.46
N ARG A 199 -10.00 48.76 9.94
CA ARG A 199 -11.08 48.20 9.12
C ARG A 199 -12.34 49.02 9.35
N ALA A 200 -13.08 49.36 8.30
CA ALA A 200 -14.26 50.22 8.38
C ALA A 200 -15.29 49.75 9.42
N GLY A 201 -15.71 48.48 9.36
CA GLY A 201 -16.70 47.87 10.26
C GLY A 201 -18.17 48.13 9.89
N PHE A 202 -18.43 49.13 9.04
CA PHE A 202 -19.75 49.51 8.53
C PHE A 202 -19.59 50.17 7.15
N PHE A 203 -20.66 50.26 6.36
CA PHE A 203 -20.61 50.95 5.07
C PHE A 203 -20.33 52.45 5.30
N VAL A 204 -19.21 52.94 4.76
CA VAL A 204 -18.76 54.31 5.06
C VAL A 204 -19.26 55.25 3.97
N ASP A 205 -20.31 55.99 4.29
CA ASP A 205 -20.77 57.07 3.43
C ASP A 205 -19.87 58.30 3.53
N VAL A 206 -19.57 58.85 2.36
CA VAL A 206 -18.70 60.00 2.16
C VAL A 206 -19.22 60.87 1.03
N THR A 207 -18.61 62.05 0.85
CA THR A 207 -18.86 62.89 -0.32
C THR A 207 -17.55 63.35 -0.95
N THR A 208 -17.56 63.56 -2.26
CA THR A 208 -16.39 64.12 -3.00
C THR A 208 -16.18 65.61 -2.74
N LYS A 209 -17.12 66.31 -2.08
CA LYS A 209 -17.02 67.76 -1.86
C LYS A 209 -17.65 68.23 -0.55
N LEU A 210 -16.80 68.74 0.35
CA LEU A 210 -17.15 69.63 1.47
C LEU A 210 -16.28 70.89 1.46
N GLN A 211 -16.75 71.94 2.13
CA GLN A 211 -16.02 73.20 2.35
C GLN A 211 -15.60 73.31 3.82
N LYS A 212 -15.88 74.42 4.50
CA LYS A 212 -15.60 74.57 5.93
C LYS A 212 -16.34 73.49 6.72
N PRO A 213 -15.65 72.70 7.56
CA PRO A 213 -16.27 71.73 8.44
C PRO A 213 -17.34 72.38 9.32
N ALA A 214 -18.53 71.77 9.37
CA ALA A 214 -19.56 72.13 10.33
C ALA A 214 -19.35 71.48 11.71
N HIS A 215 -18.54 70.41 11.74
CA HIS A 215 -18.30 69.54 12.88
C HIS A 215 -16.82 69.55 13.31
N LYS A 216 -16.54 69.07 14.52
CA LYS A 216 -15.22 69.11 15.17
C LYS A 216 -14.20 68.14 14.57
N THR A 217 -14.66 67.05 13.96
CA THR A 217 -13.78 66.03 13.38
C THR A 217 -14.07 65.84 11.90
N ARG A 218 -13.03 65.84 11.08
CA ARG A 218 -13.07 65.53 9.65
C ARG A 218 -12.25 64.28 9.35
N PHE A 219 -12.88 63.25 8.80
CA PHE A 219 -12.16 62.20 8.10
C PHE A 219 -11.96 62.64 6.65
N LEU A 220 -10.71 62.81 6.27
CA LEU A 220 -10.30 62.99 4.89
C LEU A 220 -9.80 61.64 4.38
N ILE A 221 -10.43 61.09 3.34
CA ILE A 221 -10.09 59.75 2.84
C ILE A 221 -9.56 59.87 1.41
N ALA A 222 -8.32 59.46 1.17
CA ALA A 222 -7.79 59.25 -0.17
C ALA A 222 -8.18 57.85 -0.64
N SER A 223 -8.99 57.74 -1.69
CA SER A 223 -9.41 56.47 -2.27
C SER A 223 -9.50 56.54 -3.79
N ALA A 224 -9.11 55.46 -4.48
CA ALA A 224 -9.42 55.22 -5.89
C ALA A 224 -10.70 54.37 -6.06
N HIS A 225 -11.23 53.83 -4.96
CA HIS A 225 -12.19 52.73 -4.93
C HIS A 225 -13.41 53.06 -4.04
N ALA A 226 -14.01 54.24 -4.22
CA ALA A 226 -15.30 54.55 -3.61
C ALA A 226 -16.42 54.30 -4.63
N ALA A 227 -17.51 53.67 -4.21
CA ALA A 227 -18.69 53.50 -5.05
C ALA A 227 -19.40 54.85 -5.24
N MET A 228 -19.34 55.40 -6.45
CA MET A 228 -19.91 56.71 -6.80
C MET A 228 -21.44 56.66 -6.95
N MET A 229 -22.17 56.49 -5.84
CA MET A 229 -23.64 56.36 -5.86
C MET A 229 -24.34 57.54 -6.56
N CYS A 230 -23.79 58.76 -6.42
CA CYS A 230 -24.26 59.97 -7.07
C CYS A 230 -24.12 60.01 -8.60
N GLU A 231 -23.44 59.04 -9.20
CA GLU A 231 -23.28 58.90 -10.64
C GLU A 231 -24.25 57.89 -11.25
N ILE A 232 -25.03 57.18 -10.43
CA ILE A 232 -26.03 56.20 -10.88
C ILE A 232 -27.36 56.92 -11.11
N PRO A 233 -27.84 57.01 -12.37
CA PRO A 233 -29.06 57.76 -12.69
C PRO A 233 -30.29 57.23 -11.97
N GLU A 234 -30.44 55.92 -11.85
CA GLU A 234 -31.59 55.27 -11.25
C GLU A 234 -31.70 55.59 -9.75
N LEU A 235 -30.58 55.48 -9.01
CA LEU A 235 -30.54 55.84 -7.58
C LEU A 235 -30.85 57.32 -7.36
N CYS A 236 -30.38 58.20 -8.24
CA CYS A 236 -30.64 59.64 -8.15
C CYS A 236 -32.10 60.00 -8.47
N GLN A 237 -32.77 59.20 -9.31
CA GLN A 237 -34.20 59.37 -9.60
C GLN A 237 -35.07 58.89 -8.44
N GLU A 238 -34.73 57.76 -7.82
CA GLU A 238 -35.44 57.22 -6.66
C GLU A 238 -35.24 58.08 -5.41
N ASN A 239 -34.02 58.57 -5.19
CA ASN A 239 -33.69 59.47 -4.10
C ASN A 239 -32.82 60.65 -4.59
N PRO A 240 -33.42 61.83 -4.87
CA PRO A 240 -32.70 63.02 -5.30
C PRO A 240 -31.60 63.48 -4.32
N ASN A 241 -31.72 63.12 -3.03
CA ASN A 241 -30.72 63.47 -2.03
C ASN A 241 -29.35 62.82 -2.31
N VAL A 242 -29.31 61.63 -2.92
CA VAL A 242 -28.06 60.96 -3.32
C VAL A 242 -27.22 61.87 -4.23
N LYS A 243 -27.87 62.56 -5.17
CA LYS A 243 -27.20 63.55 -6.03
C LYS A 243 -26.86 64.83 -5.27
N ASN A 244 -27.78 65.34 -4.45
CA ASN A 244 -27.58 66.59 -3.69
C ASN A 244 -26.42 66.50 -2.70
N TRP A 245 -26.23 65.34 -2.07
CA TRP A 245 -25.11 65.06 -1.17
C TRP A 245 -23.82 64.71 -1.92
N ASN A 246 -23.92 64.37 -3.21
CA ASN A 246 -22.85 63.76 -3.97
C ASN A 246 -22.30 62.53 -3.23
N LEU A 247 -23.24 61.66 -2.84
CA LEU A 247 -23.01 60.51 -1.98
C LEU A 247 -22.12 59.48 -2.69
N CYS A 248 -21.11 59.01 -1.97
CA CYS A 248 -20.29 57.86 -2.32
C CYS A 248 -20.21 56.95 -1.10
N THR A 249 -19.97 55.66 -1.30
CA THR A 249 -19.92 54.69 -0.21
C THR A 249 -18.72 53.78 -0.36
N LEU A 250 -18.03 53.50 0.76
CA LEU A 250 -16.96 52.51 0.85
C LEU A 250 -17.49 51.27 1.59
N HIS A 251 -16.95 50.10 1.26
CA HIS A 251 -17.40 48.83 1.81
C HIS A 251 -17.10 48.69 3.31
N PHE A 252 -17.87 47.89 4.06
CA PHE A 252 -17.60 47.67 5.51
C PHE A 252 -16.33 46.86 5.79
N ASN A 253 -15.79 46.17 4.78
CA ASN A 253 -14.46 45.55 4.81
C ASN A 253 -13.36 46.41 4.16
N SER A 254 -13.60 47.72 3.96
CA SER A 254 -12.55 48.63 3.50
C SER A 254 -11.47 48.81 4.57
N TYR A 255 -10.21 48.83 4.14
CA TYR A 255 -9.06 49.02 5.03
C TYR A 255 -8.41 50.38 4.82
N PHE A 256 -8.12 51.07 5.91
CA PHE A 256 -7.54 52.41 5.88
C PHE A 256 -6.23 52.46 6.66
N LYS A 257 -5.24 53.12 6.09
CA LYS A 257 -4.02 53.51 6.79
C LYS A 257 -4.15 54.93 7.29
N VAL A 258 -3.90 55.18 8.58
CA VAL A 258 -3.85 56.54 9.14
C VAL A 258 -2.54 57.18 8.70
N MET A 259 -2.64 58.19 7.82
CA MET A 259 -1.50 58.87 7.23
C MET A 259 -1.10 60.13 8.00
N ASP A 260 -2.07 60.85 8.56
CA ASP A 260 -1.82 62.07 9.31
C ASP A 260 -2.99 62.39 10.26
N VAL A 261 -2.68 63.07 11.36
CA VAL A 261 -3.68 63.65 12.28
C VAL A 261 -3.29 65.12 12.50
N TYR A 262 -4.11 66.03 11.98
CA TYR A 262 -3.82 67.46 11.92
C TYR A 262 -4.93 68.27 12.58
N GLU A 263 -4.58 69.31 13.34
CA GLU A 263 -5.56 70.20 13.99
C GLU A 263 -5.43 71.63 13.46
N LYS A 264 -6.59 72.23 13.14
CA LYS A 264 -6.69 73.63 12.72
C LYS A 264 -7.89 74.31 13.36
N GLU A 265 -7.65 75.36 14.14
CA GLU A 265 -8.69 76.22 14.74
C GLU A 265 -9.81 75.43 15.47
N GLY A 266 -9.43 74.35 16.18
CA GLY A 266 -10.35 73.50 16.94
C GLY A 266 -11.04 72.39 16.12
N VAL A 267 -10.75 72.27 14.82
CA VAL A 267 -11.15 71.13 13.99
C VAL A 267 -9.99 70.15 13.86
N LYS A 268 -10.23 68.87 14.15
CA LYS A 268 -9.28 67.77 13.96
C LYS A 268 -9.56 67.04 12.65
N GLN A 269 -8.55 66.87 11.82
CA GLN A 269 -8.61 66.10 10.60
C GLN A 269 -7.79 64.82 10.74
N VAL A 270 -8.44 63.68 10.52
CA VAL A 270 -7.79 62.37 10.38
C VAL A 270 -7.70 62.05 8.90
N PHE A 271 -6.47 61.99 8.39
CA PHE A 271 -6.20 61.64 7.00
C PHE A 271 -5.99 60.14 6.85
N LEU A 272 -6.85 59.51 6.05
CA LEU A 272 -6.88 58.08 5.80
C LEU A 272 -6.53 57.78 4.34
N LEU A 273 -5.68 56.78 4.11
CA LEU A 273 -5.43 56.22 2.79
C LEU A 273 -6.15 54.87 2.68
N HIS A 274 -7.03 54.72 1.69
CA HIS A 274 -7.68 53.44 1.39
C HIS A 274 -6.67 52.48 0.76
N ILE A 275 -6.51 51.30 1.37
CA ILE A 275 -5.54 50.27 0.97
C ILE A 275 -6.26 48.92 0.78
N PRO A 276 -5.69 48.01 -0.04
CA PRO A 276 -6.27 46.67 -0.20
C PRO A 276 -6.04 45.83 1.07
N GLY A 277 -6.92 44.86 1.32
CA GLY A 277 -6.88 43.99 2.51
C GLY A 277 -5.54 43.28 2.66
N ALA A 278 -4.99 42.71 1.59
CA ALA A 278 -3.67 42.08 1.62
C ALA A 278 -2.57 43.05 2.10
N ALA A 279 -2.60 44.32 1.67
CA ALA A 279 -1.59 45.31 2.10
C ALA A 279 -1.71 45.65 3.59
N ALA A 280 -2.92 45.67 4.15
CA ALA A 280 -3.14 45.85 5.58
C ALA A 280 -2.39 44.80 6.41
N PHE A 281 -2.37 43.54 5.98
CA PHE A 281 -1.71 42.44 6.70
C PHE A 281 -0.21 42.31 6.41
N PHE A 282 0.24 42.57 5.17
CA PHE A 282 1.62 42.29 4.75
C PHE A 282 2.54 43.53 4.66
N LEU A 283 1.99 44.74 4.50
CA LEU A 283 2.74 46.01 4.43
C LEU A 283 2.49 46.93 5.63
N GLY A 284 1.67 46.50 6.60
CA GLY A 284 1.09 47.36 7.63
C GLY A 284 2.07 48.28 8.38
N HIS A 285 3.36 47.99 8.47
CA HIS A 285 4.39 48.87 9.05
C HIS A 285 5.58 49.17 8.13
N ASP A 286 5.48 48.87 6.83
CA ASP A 286 6.55 49.17 5.88
C ASP A 286 6.56 50.66 5.54
N GLU A 287 7.47 51.41 6.19
CA GLU A 287 7.65 52.85 5.97
C GLU A 287 8.04 53.18 4.53
N THR A 288 8.78 52.31 3.86
CA THR A 288 9.26 52.56 2.48
C THR A 288 8.09 52.56 1.51
N ALA A 289 7.19 51.59 1.65
CA ALA A 289 6.01 51.50 0.80
C ALA A 289 5.07 52.69 0.98
N MET A 290 4.88 53.14 2.22
CA MET A 290 4.00 54.27 2.54
C MET A 290 4.61 55.62 2.15
N ASN A 291 5.92 55.80 2.30
CA ASN A 291 6.62 56.99 1.83
C ASN A 291 6.52 57.12 0.30
N PHE A 292 6.69 56.01 -0.43
CA PHE A 292 6.52 56.02 -1.88
C PHE A 292 5.12 56.49 -2.29
N VAL A 293 4.05 55.93 -1.69
CA VAL A 293 2.68 56.34 -2.00
C VAL A 293 2.44 57.81 -1.64
N ASN A 294 3.00 58.29 -0.53
CA ASN A 294 2.90 59.68 -0.10
C ASN A 294 3.58 60.66 -1.09
N GLU A 295 4.68 60.24 -1.73
CA GLU A 295 5.47 61.02 -2.70
C GLU A 295 5.05 60.82 -4.16
N ALA A 296 4.24 59.80 -4.47
CA ALA A 296 3.89 59.38 -5.83
C ALA A 296 2.91 60.32 -6.58
N THR A 297 2.59 61.50 -6.04
CA THR A 297 1.65 62.47 -6.64
C THR A 297 2.20 63.15 -7.90
N GLY A 298 3.49 62.98 -8.21
CA GLY A 298 4.14 63.57 -9.39
C GLY A 298 4.33 65.10 -9.32
N GLN A 299 4.03 65.71 -8.17
CA GLN A 299 4.26 67.12 -7.85
C GLN A 299 5.30 67.22 -6.72
N GLU A 300 5.96 68.36 -6.53
CA GLU A 300 6.87 68.60 -5.38
C GLU A 300 6.15 68.60 -4.00
N THR A 301 4.88 68.16 -3.93
CA THR A 301 4.04 68.15 -2.73
C THR A 301 3.46 66.77 -2.44
N THR A 302 3.58 66.33 -1.20
CA THR A 302 3.12 65.01 -0.72
C THR A 302 1.60 64.95 -0.49
N LEU A 303 1.02 63.73 -0.43
CA LEU A 303 -0.40 63.54 -0.10
C LEU A 303 -0.78 64.16 1.24
N ILE A 304 0.09 64.05 2.25
CA ILE A 304 -0.12 64.66 3.58
C ILE A 304 -0.17 66.19 3.48
N GLU A 305 0.73 66.82 2.72
CA GLU A 305 0.72 68.27 2.54
C GLU A 305 -0.54 68.73 1.78
N MET A 306 -0.96 67.98 0.76
CA MET A 306 -2.21 68.24 0.06
C MET A 306 -3.42 68.13 1.00
N ALA A 307 -3.43 67.12 1.87
CA ALA A 307 -4.47 66.93 2.88
C ALA A 307 -4.55 68.09 3.88
N ARG A 308 -3.41 68.55 4.41
CA ARG A 308 -3.34 69.71 5.33
C ARG A 308 -3.76 71.01 4.64
N LYS A 309 -3.25 71.26 3.43
CA LYS A 309 -3.59 72.43 2.62
C LYS A 309 -5.09 72.47 2.30
N SER A 310 -5.68 71.31 1.99
CA SER A 310 -7.12 71.18 1.76
C SER A 310 -7.94 71.69 2.95
N LEU A 311 -7.55 71.34 4.18
CA LEU A 311 -8.22 71.85 5.39
C LEU A 311 -8.01 73.36 5.55
N ASP A 312 -6.76 73.83 5.49
CA ASP A 312 -6.40 75.23 5.70
C ASP A 312 -7.13 76.17 4.72
N GLU A 313 -7.30 75.75 3.46
CA GLU A 313 -8.05 76.51 2.45
C GLU A 313 -9.55 76.48 2.72
N LYS A 314 -10.10 75.32 3.07
CA LYS A 314 -11.53 75.15 3.34
C LYS A 314 -12.01 75.87 4.59
N MET A 315 -11.16 76.02 5.60
CA MET A 315 -11.49 76.80 6.81
C MET A 315 -11.81 78.27 6.52
N LYS A 316 -11.34 78.79 5.38
CA LYS A 316 -11.61 80.17 4.90
C LYS A 316 -12.90 80.30 4.09
N MET A 317 -13.57 79.19 3.81
CA MET A 317 -14.81 79.14 3.04
C MET A 317 -16.04 79.17 3.95
N GLU A 318 -17.22 79.31 3.36
CA GLU A 318 -18.47 79.08 4.08
C GLU A 318 -18.72 77.57 4.28
N VAL A 319 -19.61 77.25 5.21
CA VAL A 319 -20.05 75.87 5.42
C VAL A 319 -20.92 75.46 4.22
N HIS A 320 -20.59 74.34 3.60
CA HIS A 320 -21.36 73.86 2.44
C HIS A 320 -22.78 73.45 2.89
N PRO A 321 -23.87 73.81 2.16
CA PRO A 321 -25.25 73.56 2.61
C PRO A 321 -25.57 72.11 3.01
N ARG A 322 -25.05 71.12 2.24
CA ARG A 322 -25.24 69.69 2.55
C ARG A 322 -24.69 69.27 3.92
N SER A 323 -23.68 69.97 4.46
CA SER A 323 -23.12 69.68 5.79
C SER A 323 -24.07 70.02 6.93
N LEU A 324 -25.19 70.69 6.63
CA LEU A 324 -26.25 71.05 7.58
C LEU A 324 -27.51 70.20 7.38
N ASP A 325 -27.51 69.29 6.39
CA ASP A 325 -28.62 68.37 6.13
C ASP A 325 -28.65 67.27 7.20
N LYS A 326 -29.77 67.14 7.91
CA LYS A 326 -29.88 66.24 9.07
C LYS A 326 -29.70 64.77 8.71
N GLU A 327 -30.21 64.32 7.57
CA GLU A 327 -30.13 62.91 7.17
C GLU A 327 -28.70 62.57 6.74
N PHE A 328 -28.03 63.51 6.05
CA PHE A 328 -26.63 63.32 5.66
C PHE A 328 -25.67 63.36 6.85
N VAL A 329 -25.92 64.24 7.82
CA VAL A 329 -25.16 64.29 9.08
C VAL A 329 -25.29 62.99 9.85
N GLU A 330 -26.49 62.41 9.95
CA GLU A 330 -26.70 61.13 10.62
C GLU A 330 -25.91 59.98 9.95
N ARG A 331 -25.94 59.90 8.62
CA ARG A 331 -25.13 58.93 7.84
C ARG A 331 -23.62 59.08 8.08
N MET A 332 -23.17 60.31 8.33
CA MET A 332 -21.76 60.64 8.57
C MET A 332 -21.35 60.59 10.05
N HIS A 333 -22.29 60.40 10.97
CA HIS A 333 -22.05 60.53 12.40
C HIS A 333 -21.05 59.49 12.93
N HIS A 334 -21.20 58.20 12.61
CA HIS A 334 -20.36 57.16 13.22
C HIS A 334 -18.87 57.30 12.83
N PRO A 335 -17.91 57.26 13.77
CA PRO A 335 -16.49 57.36 13.49
C PRO A 335 -15.94 56.10 12.81
N ILE A 336 -15.00 56.28 11.88
CA ILE A 336 -14.46 55.17 11.07
C ILE A 336 -13.55 54.29 11.93
N GLY A 337 -13.67 52.97 11.80
CA GLY A 337 -12.79 52.02 12.48
C GLY A 337 -13.20 51.70 13.92
N LEU A 338 -14.36 52.19 14.37
CA LEU A 338 -14.92 51.87 15.68
C LEU A 338 -16.27 51.15 15.54
N ASP A 339 -16.57 50.23 16.46
CA ASP A 339 -17.86 49.56 16.56
C ASP A 339 -18.93 50.46 17.24
N GLU A 340 -20.14 49.93 17.45
CA GLU A 340 -21.26 50.66 18.07
C GLU A 340 -20.96 51.12 19.52
N GLU A 341 -20.01 50.47 20.19
CA GLU A 341 -19.56 50.80 21.55
C GLU A 341 -18.34 51.72 21.56
N TYR A 342 -17.91 52.21 20.39
CA TYR A 342 -16.72 53.04 20.17
C TYR A 342 -15.38 52.32 20.47
N TYR A 343 -15.34 50.99 20.39
CA TYR A 343 -14.10 50.21 20.43
C TYR A 343 -13.54 49.96 19.03
N PRO A 344 -12.20 49.82 18.87
CA PRO A 344 -11.60 49.49 17.59
C PRO A 344 -12.17 48.21 16.98
N VAL A 345 -12.61 48.31 15.73
CA VAL A 345 -13.11 47.17 14.96
C VAL A 345 -11.98 46.16 14.75
N ASN A 346 -12.29 44.87 14.90
CA ASN A 346 -11.32 43.81 14.65
C ASN A 346 -10.76 43.93 13.21
N PRO A 347 -9.43 43.97 13.03
CA PRO A 347 -8.81 44.10 11.72
C PRO A 347 -8.98 42.84 10.85
N ASN A 348 -9.42 41.71 11.39
CA ASN A 348 -9.77 40.56 10.56
C ASN A 348 -11.01 40.87 9.72
N GLU A 349 -10.98 40.39 8.47
CA GLU A 349 -12.11 40.51 7.55
C GLU A 349 -13.36 39.86 8.12
N GLN A 350 -14.49 40.55 7.99
CA GLN A 350 -15.78 40.02 8.40
C GLN A 350 -16.43 39.28 7.23
N GLU A 351 -17.03 38.13 7.51
CA GLU A 351 -17.79 37.38 6.49
C GLU A 351 -18.90 38.25 5.88
N GLU A 352 -18.94 38.28 4.56
CA GLU A 352 -19.96 39.04 3.83
C GLU A 352 -21.31 38.31 3.83
N PRO A 353 -22.42 39.04 3.96
CA PRO A 353 -23.75 38.45 3.81
C PRO A 353 -23.91 37.83 2.43
N THR A 354 -24.39 36.59 2.38
CA THR A 354 -24.61 35.89 1.09
C THR A 354 -25.99 36.19 0.50
N ASP A 355 -26.96 36.54 1.34
CA ASP A 355 -28.38 36.62 0.96
C ASP A 355 -29.03 37.91 1.51
N GLY A 356 -30.00 38.45 0.78
CA GLY A 356 -30.83 39.58 1.22
C GLY A 356 -30.33 40.98 0.81
N PRO A 357 -30.99 42.06 1.28
CA PRO A 357 -30.71 43.43 0.84
C PRO A 357 -29.28 43.90 1.09
N ILE A 358 -28.66 43.44 2.18
CA ILE A 358 -27.28 43.80 2.53
C ILE A 358 -26.28 43.11 1.58
N ALA A 359 -26.50 41.84 1.22
CA ALA A 359 -25.67 41.13 0.24
C ALA A 359 -25.71 41.83 -1.14
N ASN A 360 -26.90 42.29 -1.55
CA ASN A 360 -27.07 43.05 -2.79
C ASN A 360 -26.30 44.38 -2.75
N LEU A 361 -26.34 45.10 -1.62
CA LEU A 361 -25.60 46.33 -1.41
C LEU A 361 -24.08 46.09 -1.41
N SER A 362 -23.62 45.03 -0.73
CA SER A 362 -22.22 44.52 -0.72
C SER A 362 -21.72 44.34 -2.16
N SER A 363 -22.43 43.51 -2.93
CA SER A 363 -22.08 43.20 -4.32
C SER A 363 -22.10 44.43 -5.23
N MET A 364 -23.08 45.33 -5.05
CA MET A 364 -23.15 46.57 -5.80
C MET A 364 -21.96 47.48 -5.51
N ILE A 365 -21.59 47.67 -4.25
CA ILE A 365 -20.44 48.49 -3.85
C ILE A 365 -19.17 47.92 -4.45
N HIS A 366 -18.90 46.62 -4.30
CA HIS A 366 -17.71 45.99 -4.89
C HIS A 366 -17.62 46.20 -6.41
N LYS A 367 -18.74 46.05 -7.10
CA LYS A 367 -18.80 46.25 -8.56
C LYS A 367 -18.52 47.69 -8.98
N LEU A 368 -19.00 48.67 -8.22
CA LEU A 368 -18.82 50.09 -8.51
C LEU A 368 -17.45 50.61 -8.09
N ALA A 369 -16.96 50.16 -6.93
CA ALA A 369 -15.67 50.54 -6.36
C ALA A 369 -14.50 49.83 -7.05
N ASN A 370 -14.73 48.66 -7.65
CA ASN A 370 -13.69 47.80 -8.22
C ASN A 370 -12.54 47.56 -7.22
N ASP A 371 -12.89 47.25 -5.98
CA ASP A 371 -12.02 47.17 -4.80
C ASP A 371 -11.52 45.75 -4.50
N ALA A 372 -11.47 44.89 -5.52
CA ALA A 372 -11.00 43.51 -5.36
C ALA A 372 -9.58 43.47 -4.78
N ASP A 373 -9.35 42.59 -3.80
CA ASP A 373 -8.06 42.49 -3.11
C ASP A 373 -6.95 41.90 -4.00
N LEU A 374 -5.70 42.11 -3.59
CA LEU A 374 -4.51 41.65 -4.31
C LEU A 374 -4.45 40.11 -4.29
N LYS A 375 -4.09 39.51 -5.43
CA LYS A 375 -3.94 38.05 -5.60
C LYS A 375 -2.59 37.71 -6.23
N ASP A 376 -2.25 36.43 -6.20
CA ASP A 376 -1.13 35.84 -6.94
C ASP A 376 0.27 36.41 -6.58
N PHE A 377 0.47 36.88 -5.35
CA PHE A 377 1.77 37.34 -4.83
C PHE A 377 2.43 36.34 -3.86
N ILE A 378 1.72 35.24 -3.56
CA ILE A 378 2.17 34.14 -2.71
C ILE A 378 2.65 32.99 -3.59
N ASN A 379 3.96 32.76 -3.61
CA ASN A 379 4.58 31.63 -4.30
C ASN A 379 4.72 30.45 -3.33
N VAL A 380 4.33 29.26 -3.79
CA VAL A 380 4.53 28.00 -3.05
C VAL A 380 5.80 27.33 -3.58
N GLU A 381 6.89 27.42 -2.83
CA GLU A 381 8.12 26.72 -3.21
C GLU A 381 8.08 25.24 -2.83
N ASP A 382 8.53 24.40 -3.76
CA ASP A 382 8.72 22.96 -3.60
C ASP A 382 9.97 22.67 -2.73
N ASN A 383 9.73 22.25 -1.48
CA ASN A 383 10.77 22.07 -0.45
C ASN A 383 11.32 20.62 -0.42
N PHE A 384 11.49 19.99 -1.58
CA PHE A 384 12.07 18.66 -1.62
C PHE A 384 13.53 18.68 -1.11
N PRO A 385 13.90 17.85 -0.11
CA PRO A 385 15.20 17.91 0.55
C PRO A 385 16.31 17.23 -0.29
N TYR A 386 16.53 17.73 -1.50
CA TYR A 386 17.63 17.28 -2.36
C TYR A 386 18.97 17.82 -1.85
N ARG A 387 19.90 16.92 -1.57
CA ARG A 387 21.24 17.23 -1.04
C ARG A 387 22.35 16.92 -2.06
N GLY A 388 21.97 16.64 -3.30
CA GLY A 388 22.90 16.21 -4.35
C GLY A 388 23.07 14.69 -4.39
N VAL A 389 24.08 14.25 -5.13
CA VAL A 389 24.30 12.83 -5.41
C VAL A 389 25.16 12.16 -4.34
N SER A 390 26.13 12.87 -3.76
CA SER A 390 27.09 12.27 -2.82
C SER A 390 26.45 11.85 -1.50
N GLY A 391 26.76 10.65 -1.03
CA GLY A 391 26.18 10.07 0.19
C GLY A 391 24.72 9.65 0.02
N THR A 392 24.23 9.48 -1.21
CA THR A 392 22.83 9.14 -1.49
C THR A 392 22.71 7.89 -2.36
N VAL A 393 21.48 7.39 -2.51
CA VAL A 393 21.18 6.27 -3.44
C VAL A 393 21.61 6.54 -4.88
N CYS A 394 21.71 7.81 -5.28
CA CYS A 394 22.12 8.19 -6.62
C CYS A 394 23.63 8.12 -6.82
N GLU A 395 24.43 8.00 -5.75
CA GLU A 395 25.89 7.97 -5.85
C GLU A 395 26.36 6.78 -6.68
N GLY A 396 27.22 7.07 -7.68
CA GLY A 396 27.73 6.08 -8.63
C GLY A 396 26.70 5.50 -9.61
N CYS A 397 25.48 6.04 -9.65
CA CYS A 397 24.48 5.62 -10.63
C CYS A 397 24.74 6.27 -11.99
N ILE A 398 24.68 5.52 -13.10
CA ILE A 398 24.86 6.05 -14.46
C ILE A 398 23.81 7.11 -14.82
N TYR A 399 22.63 7.04 -14.18
CA TYR A 399 21.53 7.99 -14.38
C TYR A 399 21.68 9.26 -13.54
N ALA A 400 22.66 9.34 -12.62
CA ALA A 400 22.82 10.49 -11.73
C ALA A 400 23.11 11.79 -12.48
N ASN A 401 23.83 11.71 -13.61
CA ASN A 401 24.11 12.87 -14.46
C ASN A 401 22.85 13.44 -15.13
N GLY A 402 21.77 12.64 -15.22
CA GLY A 402 20.48 13.07 -15.76
C GLY A 402 19.59 13.75 -14.72
N ILE A 403 20.10 14.06 -13.51
CA ILE A 403 19.27 14.67 -12.47
C ILE A 403 18.96 16.13 -12.78
N GLN A 404 17.68 16.46 -12.85
CA GLN A 404 17.19 17.80 -13.18
C GLN A 404 16.83 18.60 -11.93
N GLY A 405 17.15 19.89 -11.95
CA GLY A 405 16.75 20.86 -10.93
C GLY A 405 17.11 20.40 -9.51
N LYS A 406 16.12 20.48 -8.61
CA LYS A 406 16.24 19.99 -7.22
C LYS A 406 15.79 18.54 -7.07
N GLY A 407 16.07 17.67 -8.05
CA GLY A 407 15.61 16.27 -8.01
C GLY A 407 14.24 16.07 -8.65
N GLU A 408 14.05 16.62 -9.84
CA GLU A 408 12.83 16.50 -10.65
C GLU A 408 12.78 15.21 -11.48
N GLY A 409 13.83 14.40 -11.41
CA GLY A 409 13.98 13.15 -12.15
C GLY A 409 15.45 12.86 -12.38
N CYS A 410 15.79 11.66 -12.86
CA CYS A 410 17.17 11.26 -13.21
C CYS A 410 17.32 10.78 -14.66
N GLY A 411 16.41 11.19 -15.55
CA GLY A 411 16.32 10.68 -16.92
C GLY A 411 15.73 9.27 -17.04
N ARG A 412 15.94 8.39 -16.05
CA ARG A 412 15.24 7.09 -15.97
C ARG A 412 13.90 7.18 -15.26
N LEU A 413 13.84 7.99 -14.21
CA LEU A 413 12.68 8.15 -13.35
C LEU A 413 12.17 9.59 -13.42
N PHE A 414 10.85 9.72 -13.52
CA PHE A 414 10.14 11.00 -13.40
C PHE A 414 10.06 11.46 -11.94
N ILE A 415 9.78 12.75 -11.74
CA ILE A 415 9.79 13.46 -10.45
C ILE A 415 9.28 12.66 -9.27
N LYS A 416 8.06 12.13 -9.33
CA LYS A 416 7.45 11.39 -8.22
C LYS A 416 8.25 10.13 -7.87
N SER A 417 8.55 9.31 -8.87
CA SER A 417 9.26 8.05 -8.69
C SER A 417 10.71 8.25 -8.26
N PHE A 418 11.39 9.26 -8.83
CA PHE A 418 12.75 9.63 -8.45
C PHE A 418 12.80 10.05 -6.98
N ARG A 419 11.96 11.02 -6.60
CA ARG A 419 11.95 11.61 -5.26
C ARG A 419 11.63 10.59 -4.18
N GLU A 420 10.67 9.71 -4.45
CA GLU A 420 10.32 8.59 -3.58
C GLU A 420 11.55 7.71 -3.30
N ARG A 421 12.28 7.28 -4.34
CA ARG A 421 13.45 6.41 -4.20
C ARG A 421 14.64 7.12 -3.59
N TYR A 422 14.83 8.38 -3.93
CA TYR A 422 15.84 9.25 -3.34
C TYR A 422 15.63 9.36 -1.82
N LEU A 423 14.40 9.61 -1.36
CA LEU A 423 14.06 9.65 0.07
C LEU A 423 14.18 8.27 0.74
N LYS A 424 13.80 7.20 0.05
CA LYS A 424 13.92 5.82 0.54
C LYS A 424 15.36 5.33 0.67
N GLY A 425 16.34 6.02 0.08
CA GLY A 425 17.73 5.57 0.06
C GLY A 425 17.97 4.29 -0.76
N ARG A 426 16.97 3.82 -1.52
CA ARG A 426 17.04 2.62 -2.37
C ARG A 426 16.31 2.85 -3.69
N CYS A 427 16.90 2.36 -4.77
CA CYS A 427 16.39 2.54 -6.13
C CYS A 427 16.67 1.26 -6.91
N GLU A 428 15.62 0.51 -7.21
CA GLU A 428 15.63 -0.72 -8.00
C GLU A 428 16.06 -0.49 -9.45
N TYR A 429 15.95 0.75 -9.94
CA TYR A 429 16.42 1.18 -11.26
C TYR A 429 17.88 1.64 -11.27
N ARG A 430 18.54 1.67 -10.10
CA ARG A 430 19.95 2.08 -10.01
C ARG A 430 20.81 1.12 -10.82
N LYS A 431 21.67 1.68 -11.67
CA LYS A 431 22.68 0.95 -12.44
C LYS A 431 24.02 1.62 -12.26
N THR A 432 25.05 0.82 -11.99
CA THR A 432 26.46 1.27 -11.97
C THR A 432 27.16 0.97 -13.29
N ASP A 433 26.58 0.08 -14.10
CA ASP A 433 27.07 -0.36 -15.40
C ASP A 433 25.85 -0.55 -16.32
N ILE A 434 25.97 -0.16 -17.58
CA ILE A 434 24.90 -0.32 -18.57
C ILE A 434 24.69 -1.79 -18.97
N ALA A 435 25.76 -2.59 -18.94
CA ALA A 435 25.74 -3.99 -19.36
C ALA A 435 25.12 -4.91 -18.30
N LYS A 436 25.13 -4.52 -17.02
CA LYS A 436 24.51 -5.27 -15.94
C LYS A 436 23.05 -4.86 -15.78
N PRO A 437 22.10 -5.80 -15.68
CA PRO A 437 20.71 -5.45 -15.40
C PRO A 437 20.60 -4.81 -14.01
N SER A 438 19.66 -3.88 -13.88
CA SER A 438 19.18 -3.38 -12.61
C SER A 438 18.31 -4.42 -11.93
N PHE A 439 18.10 -4.29 -10.62
CA PHE A 439 17.20 -5.17 -9.88
C PHE A 439 15.78 -5.19 -10.48
N PHE A 440 15.31 -4.05 -10.98
CA PHE A 440 14.04 -3.97 -11.70
C PHE A 440 14.03 -4.85 -12.98
N GLU A 441 15.09 -4.78 -13.79
CA GLU A 441 15.20 -5.57 -15.02
C GLU A 441 15.31 -7.07 -14.72
N GLU A 442 16.01 -7.46 -13.67
CA GLU A 442 16.08 -8.85 -13.21
C GLU A 442 14.70 -9.39 -12.79
N MET A 443 13.96 -8.61 -12.00
CA MET A 443 12.60 -8.96 -11.59
C MET A 443 11.63 -9.04 -12.78
N ASP A 444 11.72 -8.11 -13.73
CA ASP A 444 10.91 -8.14 -14.95
C ASP A 444 11.20 -9.39 -15.80
N MET A 445 12.47 -9.77 -15.96
CA MET A 445 12.85 -11.01 -16.65
C MET A 445 12.30 -12.25 -15.95
N TYR A 446 12.39 -12.29 -14.62
CA TYR A 446 11.85 -13.40 -13.82
C TYR A 446 10.33 -13.53 -13.97
N HIS A 447 9.59 -12.42 -13.88
CA HIS A 447 8.14 -12.42 -14.06
C HIS A 447 7.74 -12.87 -15.47
N LYS A 448 8.42 -12.39 -16.51
CA LYS A 448 8.21 -12.85 -17.89
C LYS A 448 8.45 -14.35 -18.05
N LYS A 449 9.47 -14.90 -17.38
CA LYS A 449 9.73 -16.34 -17.37
C LYS A 449 8.58 -17.12 -16.73
N ILE A 450 8.09 -16.68 -15.57
CA ILE A 450 6.94 -17.32 -14.89
C ILE A 450 5.68 -17.27 -15.76
N GLU A 451 5.39 -16.11 -16.37
CA GLU A 451 4.22 -15.97 -17.23
C GLU A 451 4.29 -16.88 -18.44
N LYS A 452 5.47 -16.96 -19.08
CA LYS A 452 5.73 -17.90 -20.17
C LYS A 452 5.51 -19.34 -19.72
N GLU A 453 6.11 -19.76 -18.62
CA GLU A 453 5.94 -21.12 -18.07
C GLU A 453 4.47 -21.42 -17.74
N LYS A 454 3.72 -20.46 -17.21
CA LYS A 454 2.29 -20.62 -16.92
C LYS A 454 1.48 -20.87 -18.19
N VAL A 455 1.74 -20.14 -19.26
CA VAL A 455 1.11 -20.35 -20.58
C VAL A 455 1.51 -21.73 -21.14
N GLU A 456 2.79 -22.09 -21.04
CA GLU A 456 3.29 -23.37 -21.52
C GLU A 456 2.76 -24.57 -20.72
N LYS A 457 2.51 -24.43 -19.41
CA LYS A 457 1.89 -25.47 -18.56
C LYS A 457 0.39 -25.65 -18.86
N ALA A 458 -0.27 -24.62 -19.38
CA ALA A 458 -1.68 -24.67 -19.77
C ALA A 458 -1.91 -25.42 -21.11
N CYS A 459 -0.85 -25.66 -21.87
CA CYS A 459 -0.86 -26.49 -23.08
C CYS A 459 0.23 -27.58 -22.98
N ASP A 460 0.38 -28.41 -24.03
CA ASP A 460 1.33 -29.53 -24.00
C ASP A 460 2.80 -29.09 -24.15
N THR A 461 3.06 -27.80 -24.36
CA THR A 461 4.39 -27.27 -24.68
C THR A 461 5.40 -27.50 -23.55
N TYR A 462 5.00 -27.27 -22.30
CA TYR A 462 5.90 -27.50 -21.15
C TYR A 462 6.29 -28.97 -21.02
N ALA A 463 5.30 -29.87 -21.09
CA ALA A 463 5.50 -31.31 -20.99
C ALA A 463 6.38 -31.84 -22.14
N LEU A 464 6.12 -31.36 -23.37
CA LEU A 464 6.89 -31.72 -24.56
C LEU A 464 8.36 -31.31 -24.43
N ASN A 465 8.62 -30.07 -24.00
CA ASN A 465 9.98 -29.57 -23.82
C ASN A 465 10.74 -30.37 -22.75
N LYS A 466 10.08 -30.70 -21.63
CA LYS A 466 10.68 -31.51 -20.57
C LYS A 466 10.98 -32.94 -21.02
N LEU A 467 10.08 -33.59 -21.77
CA LEU A 467 10.33 -34.91 -22.32
C LEU A 467 11.47 -34.89 -23.35
N LYS A 468 11.46 -33.94 -24.30
CA LYS A 468 12.54 -33.77 -25.30
C LYS A 468 13.90 -33.62 -24.64
N LYS A 469 13.98 -32.76 -23.62
CA LYS A 469 15.21 -32.52 -22.86
C LYS A 469 15.68 -33.79 -22.14
N PHE A 470 14.78 -34.49 -21.45
CA PHE A 470 15.12 -35.72 -20.74
C PHE A 470 15.62 -36.83 -21.67
N VAL A 471 14.94 -37.03 -22.81
CA VAL A 471 15.36 -38.02 -23.81
C VAL A 471 16.77 -37.70 -24.31
N ALA A 472 17.06 -36.43 -24.62
CA ALA A 472 18.37 -36.00 -25.11
C ALA A 472 19.48 -36.16 -24.04
N GLU A 473 19.22 -35.76 -22.79
CA GLU A 473 20.26 -35.68 -21.77
C GLU A 473 20.44 -36.95 -20.94
N ARG A 474 19.39 -37.76 -20.76
CA ARG A 474 19.37 -38.88 -19.81
C ARG A 474 19.10 -40.24 -20.43
N LEU A 475 18.59 -40.28 -21.68
CA LEU A 475 18.32 -41.52 -22.40
C LEU A 475 19.15 -41.68 -23.68
N ASP A 476 20.19 -40.86 -23.86
CA ASP A 476 21.04 -40.82 -25.07
C ASP A 476 20.26 -40.65 -26.38
N GLY A 477 19.16 -39.91 -26.34
CA GLY A 477 18.28 -39.69 -27.49
C GLY A 477 17.29 -40.83 -27.80
N ASP A 478 17.31 -41.93 -27.04
CA ASP A 478 16.44 -43.10 -27.28
C ASP A 478 15.28 -43.18 -26.28
N ILE A 479 14.08 -42.75 -26.71
CA ILE A 479 12.87 -42.81 -25.89
C ILE A 479 12.46 -44.23 -25.49
N LYS A 480 12.87 -45.27 -26.23
CA LYS A 480 12.50 -46.66 -25.89
C LYS A 480 13.06 -47.10 -24.55
N LYS A 481 14.16 -46.49 -24.10
CA LYS A 481 14.71 -46.71 -22.75
C LYS A 481 13.78 -46.29 -21.63
N LEU A 482 12.75 -45.48 -21.91
CA LEU A 482 11.73 -45.10 -20.93
C LEU A 482 10.91 -46.31 -20.45
N LYS A 483 10.88 -47.40 -21.23
CA LYS A 483 10.15 -48.64 -20.92
C LYS A 483 10.49 -49.19 -19.54
N ASP A 484 11.79 -49.31 -19.28
CA ASP A 484 12.35 -49.91 -18.07
C ASP A 484 12.88 -48.86 -17.09
N PHE A 485 12.66 -47.56 -17.38
CA PHE A 485 13.14 -46.49 -16.52
C PHE A 485 12.36 -46.45 -15.20
N ASP A 486 13.09 -46.49 -14.09
CA ASP A 486 12.52 -46.38 -12.74
C ASP A 486 12.41 -44.90 -12.35
N PHE A 487 11.19 -44.36 -12.37
CA PHE A 487 10.92 -42.96 -12.03
C PHE A 487 11.19 -42.63 -10.56
N TYR A 488 11.28 -43.64 -9.68
CA TYR A 488 11.62 -43.41 -8.28
C TYR A 488 13.05 -42.88 -8.11
N THR A 489 13.92 -43.13 -9.10
CA THR A 489 15.29 -42.59 -9.12
C THR A 489 15.35 -41.07 -9.24
N LEU A 490 14.27 -40.41 -9.68
CA LEU A 490 14.19 -38.95 -9.84
C LEU A 490 13.83 -38.21 -8.54
N ARG A 491 13.65 -38.90 -7.42
CA ARG A 491 13.21 -38.29 -6.14
C ARG A 491 14.09 -37.14 -5.62
N GLU A 492 15.37 -37.13 -6.01
CA GLU A 492 16.37 -36.13 -5.63
C GLU A 492 16.84 -35.27 -6.83
N ASP A 493 16.26 -35.47 -8.02
CA ASP A 493 16.65 -34.74 -9.22
C ASP A 493 15.98 -33.36 -9.25
N THR A 494 16.78 -32.29 -9.28
CA THR A 494 16.29 -30.91 -9.21
C THR A 494 15.64 -30.41 -10.50
N GLU A 495 15.81 -31.12 -11.62
CA GLU A 495 15.32 -30.69 -12.93
C GLU A 495 14.09 -31.48 -13.41
N PHE A 496 14.10 -32.79 -13.16
CA PHE A 496 13.09 -33.74 -13.62
C PHE A 496 12.30 -34.37 -12.46
N GLY A 497 12.76 -34.22 -11.22
CA GLY A 497 12.11 -34.68 -9.99
C GLY A 497 10.96 -33.76 -9.54
N ASP A 498 10.65 -33.76 -8.23
CA ASP A 498 9.60 -32.91 -7.65
C ASP A 498 10.17 -31.54 -7.23
N GLU A 499 9.41 -30.46 -7.46
CA GLU A 499 9.77 -29.10 -7.02
C GLU A 499 9.79 -28.97 -5.49
N ARG A 500 9.11 -29.88 -4.77
CA ARG A 500 9.11 -29.94 -3.30
C ARG A 500 9.96 -31.14 -2.87
N VAL A 501 11.00 -30.93 -2.07
CA VAL A 501 11.90 -31.97 -1.50
C VAL A 501 11.19 -32.85 -0.44
N SER A 502 9.91 -33.13 -0.63
CA SER A 502 9.06 -33.84 0.30
C SER A 502 7.80 -34.26 -0.46
N VAL A 503 7.80 -35.47 -1.01
CA VAL A 503 7.06 -36.64 -0.50
C VAL A 503 7.29 -37.79 -1.49
N VAL A 504 7.50 -38.98 -0.93
CA VAL A 504 7.59 -40.29 -1.59
C VAL A 504 6.53 -40.46 -2.70
N GLY A 505 6.91 -40.61 -3.97
CA GLY A 505 5.91 -40.91 -5.02
C GLY A 505 6.33 -40.71 -6.47
N LEU A 506 5.36 -40.94 -7.36
CA LEU A 506 5.46 -40.81 -8.83
C LEU A 506 5.23 -39.37 -9.32
N ASP A 507 5.29 -38.36 -8.45
CA ASP A 507 4.90 -36.96 -8.74
C ASP A 507 5.99 -36.10 -9.41
N SER A 508 7.05 -36.73 -9.92
CA SER A 508 8.13 -36.05 -10.65
C SER A 508 7.62 -35.23 -11.85
N ILE A 509 8.31 -34.12 -12.16
CA ILE A 509 8.04 -33.29 -13.35
C ILE A 509 8.01 -34.15 -14.62
N LEU A 510 8.94 -35.11 -14.74
CA LEU A 510 8.99 -35.99 -15.90
C LEU A 510 7.77 -36.91 -15.96
N MET A 511 7.37 -37.55 -14.86
CA MET A 511 6.19 -38.42 -14.84
C MET A 511 4.93 -37.64 -15.21
N LYS A 512 4.73 -36.45 -14.63
CA LYS A 512 3.62 -35.56 -15.00
C LYS A 512 3.63 -35.23 -16.50
N SER A 513 4.80 -34.92 -17.04
CA SER A 513 4.97 -34.62 -18.47
C SER A 513 4.59 -35.81 -19.35
N VAL A 514 5.09 -37.00 -19.02
CA VAL A 514 4.78 -38.24 -19.74
C VAL A 514 3.29 -38.55 -19.71
N LEU A 515 2.66 -38.48 -18.54
CA LEU A 515 1.24 -38.78 -18.39
C LEU A 515 0.37 -37.76 -19.13
N THR A 516 0.69 -36.47 -19.06
CA THR A 516 -0.02 -35.44 -19.83
C THR A 516 0.02 -35.73 -21.33
N LEU A 517 1.20 -36.01 -21.89
CA LEU A 517 1.34 -36.27 -23.32
C LEU A 517 0.71 -37.60 -23.76
N ALA A 518 0.82 -38.65 -22.93
CA ALA A 518 0.28 -39.97 -23.24
C ALA A 518 -1.25 -40.04 -23.07
N PHE A 519 -1.83 -39.24 -22.18
CA PHE A 519 -3.21 -39.40 -21.73
C PHE A 519 -4.07 -38.13 -21.86
N ALA A 520 -3.62 -37.12 -22.63
CA ALA A 520 -4.32 -35.84 -22.85
C ALA A 520 -5.84 -36.00 -23.11
N ASP A 521 -6.21 -37.00 -23.91
CA ASP A 521 -7.60 -37.24 -24.33
C ASP A 521 -8.46 -38.03 -23.32
N THR A 522 -7.90 -38.42 -22.17
CA THR A 522 -8.57 -39.31 -21.20
C THR A 522 -9.67 -38.59 -20.41
N TYR A 523 -9.39 -37.35 -19.97
CA TYR A 523 -10.29 -36.59 -19.09
C TYR A 523 -10.48 -35.15 -19.59
N PRO A 524 -11.64 -34.53 -19.33
CA PRO A 524 -11.84 -33.11 -19.62
C PRO A 524 -10.83 -32.21 -18.89
N ASP A 525 -10.30 -31.22 -19.61
CA ASP A 525 -9.31 -30.24 -19.12
C ASP A 525 -8.05 -30.88 -18.49
N PHE A 526 -7.67 -32.06 -18.98
CA PHE A 526 -6.44 -32.72 -18.53
C PHE A 526 -5.23 -32.09 -19.22
N THR A 527 -4.38 -31.46 -18.42
CA THR A 527 -3.20 -30.70 -18.87
C THR A 527 -2.11 -30.84 -17.82
N TYR A 528 -0.90 -30.38 -18.13
CA TYR A 528 0.17 -30.35 -17.13
C TYR A 528 -0.20 -29.45 -15.94
N GLU A 529 -0.79 -28.28 -16.19
CA GLU A 529 -1.25 -27.38 -15.12
C GLU A 529 -2.25 -28.05 -14.17
N SER A 530 -3.17 -28.88 -14.68
CA SER A 530 -4.14 -29.57 -13.81
C SER A 530 -3.52 -30.71 -12.99
N MET A 531 -2.43 -31.34 -13.48
CA MET A 531 -1.57 -32.21 -12.67
C MET A 531 -0.80 -31.42 -11.60
N ASP A 532 -0.21 -30.28 -11.97
CA ASP A 532 0.59 -29.42 -11.06
C ASP A 532 -0.26 -28.86 -9.91
N LYS A 533 -1.54 -28.55 -10.21
CA LYS A 533 -2.56 -28.17 -9.21
C LYS A 533 -3.19 -29.35 -8.47
N HIS A 534 -2.69 -30.57 -8.67
CA HIS A 534 -3.15 -31.78 -7.99
C HIS A 534 -4.64 -32.12 -8.24
N LYS A 535 -5.23 -31.66 -9.36
CA LYS A 535 -6.58 -32.09 -9.80
C LYS A 535 -6.54 -33.55 -10.25
N TYR A 536 -5.46 -33.91 -10.92
CA TYR A 536 -5.13 -35.28 -11.34
C TYR A 536 -3.80 -35.69 -10.71
N LYS A 537 -3.62 -37.00 -10.51
CA LYS A 537 -2.45 -37.59 -9.86
C LYS A 537 -2.00 -38.88 -10.55
N PRO A 538 -0.69 -39.14 -10.58
CA PRO A 538 -0.15 -40.43 -10.99
C PRO A 538 -0.53 -41.51 -9.97
N ASP A 539 -0.77 -42.73 -10.44
CA ASP A 539 -1.18 -43.85 -9.62
C ASP A 539 -0.61 -45.17 -10.14
N THR A 540 -0.05 -45.98 -9.25
CA THR A 540 0.54 -47.29 -9.58
C THR A 540 -0.54 -48.33 -9.78
N ILE A 541 -0.69 -48.88 -10.98
CA ILE A 541 -1.74 -49.85 -11.34
C ILE A 541 -1.62 -51.13 -10.53
N ASN A 542 -0.50 -51.86 -10.64
CA ASN A 542 -0.31 -53.12 -9.94
C ASN A 542 0.56 -52.90 -8.70
N ILE A 543 -0.09 -52.87 -7.53
CA ILE A 543 0.56 -52.64 -6.24
C ILE A 543 1.02 -53.97 -5.65
N THR A 544 2.34 -54.11 -5.49
CA THR A 544 2.96 -55.34 -4.99
C THR A 544 2.74 -55.56 -3.50
N ASN A 545 2.66 -54.49 -2.71
CA ASN A 545 2.55 -54.57 -1.25
C ASN A 545 1.28 -55.27 -0.76
N THR A 546 0.21 -55.28 -1.54
CA THR A 546 -1.06 -55.93 -1.18
C THR A 546 -0.89 -57.44 -1.06
N ILE A 547 -0.32 -58.05 -2.10
CA ILE A 547 -0.14 -59.50 -2.19
C ILE A 547 1.20 -59.96 -1.59
N PHE A 548 2.28 -59.19 -1.73
CA PHE A 548 3.61 -59.59 -1.26
C PHE A 548 3.99 -58.98 0.11
N GLY A 549 3.18 -58.08 0.64
CA GLY A 549 3.45 -57.42 1.92
C GLY A 549 4.52 -56.33 1.83
N ILE A 550 5.04 -55.91 2.97
CA ILE A 550 6.07 -54.86 3.05
C ILE A 550 7.33 -55.31 2.27
N ASN A 551 7.82 -54.45 1.39
CA ASN A 551 9.09 -54.59 0.70
C ASN A 551 10.25 -54.09 1.59
N PHE A 552 11.33 -54.87 1.60
CA PHE A 552 12.67 -54.48 2.04
C PHE A 552 13.59 -54.56 0.82
N GLU A 553 14.79 -53.97 0.91
CA GLU A 553 15.72 -53.82 -0.24
C GLU A 553 15.89 -55.12 -1.06
N ASP A 554 15.99 -56.27 -0.39
CA ASP A 554 16.26 -57.55 -1.05
C ASP A 554 15.10 -58.56 -1.03
N TYR A 555 13.99 -58.28 -0.32
CA TYR A 555 12.90 -59.25 -0.18
C TYR A 555 11.54 -58.65 0.20
N TYR A 556 10.48 -59.46 0.12
CA TYR A 556 9.13 -59.12 0.55
C TYR A 556 8.68 -59.98 1.73
N LYS A 557 8.06 -59.36 2.75
CA LYS A 557 7.70 -60.04 4.01
C LYS A 557 6.79 -61.25 3.84
N ALA A 558 5.84 -61.21 2.90
CA ALA A 558 4.91 -62.32 2.70
C ALA A 558 5.62 -63.57 2.15
N LEU A 559 6.66 -63.39 1.33
CA LEU A 559 7.41 -64.51 0.75
C LEU A 559 8.11 -65.35 1.84
N GLU A 560 8.60 -64.71 2.89
CA GLU A 560 9.14 -65.41 4.07
C GLU A 560 8.02 -66.05 4.90
N THR A 561 6.94 -65.31 5.13
CA THR A 561 5.80 -65.77 5.94
C THR A 561 5.19 -67.06 5.41
N TYR A 562 5.09 -67.20 4.08
CA TYR A 562 4.50 -68.36 3.43
C TYR A 562 5.54 -69.35 2.89
N ASP A 563 6.83 -69.19 3.21
CA ASP A 563 7.92 -70.05 2.73
C ASP A 563 7.87 -70.26 1.19
N ALA A 564 7.90 -69.15 0.46
CA ALA A 564 7.81 -69.16 -1.01
C ALA A 564 9.08 -69.77 -1.65
N PRO A 565 8.96 -70.53 -2.76
CA PRO A 565 10.08 -71.05 -3.53
C PRO A 565 11.05 -69.97 -4.01
N ALA A 566 12.34 -70.30 -4.16
CA ALA A 566 13.39 -69.35 -4.52
C ALA A 566 13.17 -68.67 -5.89
N ASP A 567 12.69 -69.42 -6.87
CA ASP A 567 12.34 -68.93 -8.21
C ASP A 567 11.20 -67.88 -8.15
N LEU A 568 10.21 -68.10 -7.30
CA LEU A 568 9.14 -67.13 -7.06
C LEU A 568 9.69 -65.87 -6.36
N ARG A 569 10.60 -66.02 -5.40
CA ARG A 569 11.24 -64.88 -4.72
C ARG A 569 11.99 -63.99 -5.71
N GLU A 570 12.81 -64.57 -6.57
CA GLU A 570 13.55 -63.85 -7.61
C GLU A 570 12.61 -63.16 -8.61
N ARG A 571 11.54 -63.84 -9.02
CA ARG A 571 10.53 -63.28 -9.93
C ARG A 571 9.83 -62.06 -9.33
N VAL A 572 9.45 -62.11 -8.05
CA VAL A 572 8.82 -60.98 -7.36
C VAL A 572 9.77 -59.79 -7.21
N VAL A 573 11.04 -60.00 -6.84
CA VAL A 573 12.02 -58.92 -6.75
C VAL A 573 12.26 -58.26 -8.12
N ARG A 574 12.35 -59.07 -9.19
CA ARG A 574 12.48 -58.55 -10.56
C ARG A 574 11.27 -57.72 -10.98
N PHE A 575 10.06 -58.19 -10.68
CA PHE A 575 8.84 -57.42 -10.95
C PHE A 575 8.73 -56.16 -10.07
N GLY A 576 9.24 -56.20 -8.84
CA GLY A 576 9.33 -55.05 -7.93
C GLY A 576 10.01 -53.84 -8.56
N LYS A 577 11.05 -54.06 -9.38
CA LYS A 577 11.74 -52.99 -10.13
C LYS A 577 10.87 -52.33 -11.21
N LYS A 578 9.77 -52.99 -11.63
CA LYS A 578 8.82 -52.45 -12.60
C LYS A 578 7.70 -51.61 -11.96
N VAL A 579 7.63 -51.55 -10.63
CA VAL A 579 6.53 -50.89 -9.90
C VAL A 579 6.39 -49.42 -10.28
N HIS A 580 7.50 -48.73 -10.50
CA HIS A 580 7.57 -47.29 -10.80
C HIS A 580 7.83 -46.96 -12.27
N THR A 581 7.63 -47.93 -13.17
CA THR A 581 7.77 -47.72 -14.62
C THR A 581 6.51 -47.11 -15.22
N ILE A 582 6.62 -46.54 -16.43
CA ILE A 582 5.47 -45.97 -17.16
C ILE A 582 4.36 -47.00 -17.40
N GLY A 583 4.71 -48.26 -17.69
CA GLY A 583 3.77 -49.32 -17.99
C GLY A 583 2.85 -49.63 -16.82
N ASN A 584 3.35 -49.47 -15.59
CA ASN A 584 2.59 -49.69 -14.36
C ASN A 584 1.99 -48.41 -13.76
N THR A 585 2.00 -47.29 -14.48
CA THR A 585 1.50 -46.00 -13.99
C THR A 585 0.32 -45.50 -14.83
N MET A 586 -0.77 -45.12 -14.17
CA MET A 586 -1.91 -44.44 -14.78
C MET A 586 -2.10 -43.05 -14.16
N VAL A 587 -3.00 -42.26 -14.75
CA VAL A 587 -3.45 -40.99 -14.18
C VAL A 587 -4.90 -41.12 -13.72
N LEU A 588 -5.18 -40.60 -12.52
CA LEU A 588 -6.53 -40.57 -11.95
C LEU A 588 -6.85 -39.17 -11.42
N PRO A 589 -8.13 -38.77 -11.40
CA PRO A 589 -8.57 -37.65 -10.56
C PRO A 589 -8.12 -37.86 -9.11
N SER A 590 -7.64 -36.81 -8.44
CA SER A 590 -7.03 -36.92 -7.11
C SER A 590 -7.94 -37.60 -6.08
N GLY A 591 -9.25 -37.38 -6.17
CA GLY A 591 -10.21 -38.03 -5.29
C GLY A 591 -10.27 -39.55 -5.44
N LEU A 592 -10.17 -40.05 -6.69
CA LEU A 592 -10.15 -41.50 -6.94
C LEU A 592 -8.82 -42.12 -6.53
N ASN A 593 -7.70 -41.46 -6.83
CA ASN A 593 -6.36 -41.88 -6.39
C ASN A 593 -6.31 -42.07 -4.87
N LEU A 594 -6.82 -41.11 -4.09
CA LEU A 594 -6.84 -41.20 -2.62
C LEU A 594 -7.70 -42.37 -2.08
N MET A 595 -8.72 -42.79 -2.81
CA MET A 595 -9.66 -43.82 -2.34
C MET A 595 -9.37 -45.22 -2.86
N ARG A 596 -8.58 -45.37 -3.92
CA ARG A 596 -8.35 -46.65 -4.60
C ARG A 596 -7.82 -47.75 -3.69
N ASN A 597 -7.13 -47.37 -2.60
CA ASN A 597 -6.56 -48.29 -1.62
C ASN A 597 -7.40 -48.44 -0.34
N THR A 598 -8.62 -47.87 -0.29
CA THR A 598 -9.46 -47.84 0.93
C THR A 598 -10.62 -48.84 0.87
N LYS A 599 -11.05 -49.44 1.99
CA LYS A 599 -12.24 -50.31 1.96
C LYS A 599 -13.53 -49.49 1.71
N PRO A 600 -14.46 -49.94 0.84
CA PRO A 600 -14.48 -51.20 0.10
C PRO A 600 -13.85 -51.16 -1.32
N LEU A 601 -13.21 -50.05 -1.71
CA LEU A 601 -12.70 -49.78 -3.07
C LEU A 601 -11.31 -50.33 -3.30
N GLY A 602 -11.16 -51.16 -4.34
CA GLY A 602 -9.87 -51.58 -4.93
C GLY A 602 -8.99 -52.44 -4.02
N ARG A 603 -8.75 -52.02 -2.78
CA ARG A 603 -7.81 -52.61 -1.82
C ARG A 603 -6.45 -52.90 -2.49
N GLY A 604 -6.03 -52.03 -3.40
CA GLY A 604 -4.79 -52.18 -4.19
C GLY A 604 -4.85 -53.10 -5.41
N TYR A 605 -6.02 -53.68 -5.73
CA TYR A 605 -6.26 -54.44 -6.96
C TYR A 605 -7.05 -53.63 -7.99
N CYS A 606 -6.54 -53.61 -9.23
CA CYS A 606 -7.11 -52.78 -10.29
C CYS A 606 -8.45 -53.31 -10.83
N ASP A 607 -8.62 -54.63 -10.93
CA ASP A 607 -9.88 -55.26 -11.36
C ASP A 607 -11.05 -54.93 -10.41
N VAL A 608 -10.80 -54.97 -9.09
CA VAL A 608 -11.78 -54.58 -8.06
C VAL A 608 -12.12 -53.09 -8.17
N PHE A 609 -11.11 -52.24 -8.39
CA PHE A 609 -11.32 -50.80 -8.60
C PHE A 609 -12.17 -50.55 -9.85
N LEU A 610 -11.83 -51.16 -10.99
CA LEU A 610 -12.56 -51.00 -12.25
C LEU A 610 -14.00 -51.51 -12.16
N ALA A 611 -14.24 -52.61 -11.43
CA ALA A 611 -15.60 -53.10 -11.17
C ALA A 611 -16.46 -52.08 -10.42
N GLU A 612 -15.92 -51.42 -9.39
CA GLU A 612 -16.64 -50.37 -8.65
C GLU A 612 -16.75 -49.08 -9.46
N PHE A 613 -15.71 -48.70 -10.21
CA PHE A 613 -15.73 -47.54 -11.10
C PHE A 613 -16.78 -47.70 -12.20
N TYR A 614 -16.89 -48.88 -12.82
CA TYR A 614 -17.91 -49.20 -13.81
C TYR A 614 -19.32 -49.07 -13.23
N LYS A 615 -19.60 -49.67 -12.06
CA LYS A 615 -20.91 -49.53 -11.37
C LYS A 615 -21.27 -48.07 -11.11
N MET A 616 -20.30 -47.24 -10.76
CA MET A 616 -20.48 -45.80 -10.57
C MET A 616 -20.81 -45.10 -11.89
N MET A 617 -20.07 -45.41 -12.97
CA MET A 617 -20.23 -44.79 -14.29
C MET A 617 -21.58 -45.14 -14.93
N ILE A 618 -22.11 -46.35 -14.74
CA ILE A 618 -23.42 -46.73 -15.29
C ILE A 618 -24.61 -46.41 -14.37
N GLY A 619 -24.37 -45.80 -13.21
CA GLY A 619 -25.42 -45.46 -12.25
C GLY A 619 -26.12 -46.68 -11.63
N ALA A 620 -25.38 -47.75 -11.33
CA ALA A 620 -25.95 -48.95 -10.74
C ALA A 620 -26.67 -48.68 -9.40
N LYS A 621 -27.79 -49.36 -9.14
CA LYS A 621 -28.61 -49.21 -7.90
C LYS A 621 -27.80 -49.41 -6.61
N LYS A 622 -26.76 -50.25 -6.66
CA LYS A 622 -25.77 -50.43 -5.60
C LYS A 622 -24.42 -49.96 -6.13
N CYS A 623 -24.04 -48.72 -5.80
CA CYS A 623 -22.72 -48.16 -6.10
C CYS A 623 -22.14 -47.49 -4.85
N ASN A 624 -20.82 -47.35 -4.80
CA ASN A 624 -20.14 -46.75 -3.66
C ASN A 624 -20.30 -45.23 -3.67
N MET A 625 -21.11 -44.70 -2.75
CA MET A 625 -21.38 -43.26 -2.63
C MET A 625 -20.13 -42.42 -2.33
N LYS A 626 -19.10 -42.99 -1.70
CA LYS A 626 -17.83 -42.28 -1.45
C LYS A 626 -17.07 -41.98 -2.74
N MET A 627 -17.20 -42.82 -3.78
CA MET A 627 -16.64 -42.54 -5.11
C MET A 627 -17.22 -41.28 -5.74
N LEU A 628 -18.54 -41.08 -5.57
CA LEU A 628 -19.23 -39.91 -6.07
C LEU A 628 -18.81 -38.64 -5.32
N ASP A 629 -18.59 -38.75 -4.01
CA ASP A 629 -18.16 -37.64 -3.17
C ASP A 629 -16.71 -37.20 -3.48
N ALA A 630 -15.75 -38.12 -3.67
CA ALA A 630 -14.35 -37.72 -3.85
C ALA A 630 -14.05 -37.12 -5.22
N LEU A 631 -14.87 -37.41 -6.23
CA LEU A 631 -14.81 -36.70 -7.50
C LEU A 631 -15.50 -35.32 -7.43
N ASN A 632 -16.11 -34.95 -6.29
CA ASN A 632 -16.86 -33.71 -6.06
C ASN A 632 -18.07 -33.54 -7.01
N LEU A 633 -18.76 -34.64 -7.32
CA LEU A 633 -19.71 -34.76 -8.45
C LEU A 633 -21.18 -34.56 -8.11
N LYS A 634 -21.51 -33.78 -7.08
CA LYS A 634 -22.92 -33.46 -6.76
C LYS A 634 -23.56 -32.44 -7.72
N LYS A 635 -22.85 -31.99 -8.75
CA LYS A 635 -23.32 -30.99 -9.74
C LYS A 635 -24.01 -31.64 -10.94
N LYS A 636 -25.11 -31.04 -11.43
CA LYS A 636 -25.93 -31.51 -12.57
C LYS A 636 -25.13 -31.77 -13.86
N GLU A 637 -24.03 -31.06 -14.06
CA GLU A 637 -23.19 -31.11 -15.27
C GLU A 637 -22.45 -32.45 -15.45
N VAL A 638 -22.16 -33.18 -14.36
CA VAL A 638 -21.37 -34.43 -14.43
C VAL A 638 -22.26 -35.69 -14.47
N ALA A 639 -23.56 -35.56 -14.27
CA ALA A 639 -24.50 -36.66 -14.52
C ALA A 639 -24.44 -37.13 -15.98
N ALA A 640 -24.21 -36.21 -16.92
CA ALA A 640 -24.04 -36.50 -18.34
C ALA A 640 -22.71 -37.21 -18.67
N PHE A 641 -21.69 -37.07 -17.82
CA PHE A 641 -20.39 -37.73 -18.01
C PHE A 641 -20.39 -39.20 -17.56
N ARG A 642 -21.38 -39.63 -16.76
CA ARG A 642 -21.51 -41.00 -16.26
C ARG A 642 -22.26 -41.88 -17.26
N THR A 643 -21.53 -42.41 -18.23
CA THR A 643 -22.03 -43.34 -19.24
C THR A 643 -21.09 -44.54 -19.37
N GLU A 644 -21.62 -45.65 -19.89
CA GLU A 644 -20.81 -46.82 -20.25
C GLU A 644 -19.79 -46.48 -21.36
N GLU A 645 -20.17 -45.60 -22.29
CA GLU A 645 -19.29 -45.07 -23.33
C GLU A 645 -18.07 -44.33 -22.76
N ASN A 646 -18.28 -43.39 -21.83
CA ASN A 646 -17.19 -42.64 -21.21
C ASN A 646 -16.32 -43.54 -20.32
N PHE A 647 -16.89 -44.57 -19.69
CA PHE A 647 -16.09 -45.58 -19.00
C PHE A 647 -15.16 -46.32 -19.97
N ASN A 648 -15.70 -46.81 -21.08
CA ASN A 648 -14.93 -47.53 -22.09
C ASN A 648 -13.85 -46.63 -22.71
N HIS A 649 -14.17 -45.37 -22.99
CA HIS A 649 -13.22 -44.36 -23.46
C HIS A 649 -12.05 -44.20 -22.48
N ILE A 650 -12.33 -43.96 -21.20
CA ILE A 650 -11.28 -43.79 -20.17
C ILE A 650 -10.43 -45.05 -20.05
N VAL A 651 -11.04 -46.24 -20.03
CA VAL A 651 -10.31 -47.52 -19.93
C VAL A 651 -9.44 -47.77 -21.15
N HIS A 652 -9.92 -47.42 -22.34
CA HIS A 652 -9.16 -47.54 -23.58
C HIS A 652 -7.97 -46.57 -23.62
N GLU A 653 -8.21 -45.29 -23.33
CA GLU A 653 -7.15 -44.26 -23.31
C GLU A 653 -6.09 -44.56 -22.24
N LEU A 654 -6.49 -45.04 -21.06
CA LEU A 654 -5.56 -45.49 -20.03
C LEU A 654 -4.91 -46.85 -20.33
N MET A 655 -5.30 -47.52 -21.42
CA MET A 655 -4.75 -48.79 -21.89
C MET A 655 -4.96 -49.94 -20.88
N LEU A 656 -6.16 -50.03 -20.31
CA LEU A 656 -6.55 -50.99 -19.26
C LEU A 656 -7.49 -52.10 -19.75
N GLU A 657 -7.59 -52.33 -21.06
CA GLU A 657 -8.56 -53.24 -21.68
C GLU A 657 -8.32 -54.71 -21.31
N ASP A 658 -7.10 -55.07 -20.91
CA ASP A 658 -6.78 -56.42 -20.43
C ASP A 658 -7.54 -56.79 -19.14
N PHE A 659 -8.12 -55.81 -18.43
CA PHE A 659 -9.03 -55.99 -17.29
C PHE A 659 -10.51 -56.12 -17.69
N LEU A 660 -10.84 -56.09 -18.98
CA LEU A 660 -12.21 -56.22 -19.46
C LEU A 660 -12.47 -57.62 -20.04
N ASP A 661 -13.75 -58.01 -20.05
CA ASP A 661 -14.28 -59.14 -20.81
C ASP A 661 -14.60 -58.76 -22.27
N GLU A 662 -15.04 -59.74 -23.07
CA GLU A 662 -15.40 -59.54 -24.48
C GLU A 662 -16.55 -58.55 -24.70
N LYS A 663 -17.29 -58.19 -23.64
CA LYS A 663 -18.40 -57.24 -23.67
C LYS A 663 -17.99 -55.85 -23.18
N GLY A 664 -16.71 -55.63 -22.91
CA GLY A 664 -16.18 -54.37 -22.38
C GLY A 664 -16.46 -54.15 -20.89
N LYS A 665 -16.83 -55.20 -20.14
CA LYS A 665 -17.12 -55.08 -18.70
C LYS A 665 -15.92 -55.52 -17.86
N PRO A 666 -15.70 -54.94 -16.67
CA PRO A 666 -14.64 -55.40 -15.79
C PRO A 666 -14.76 -56.89 -15.47
N LYS A 667 -13.69 -57.65 -15.70
CA LYS A 667 -13.58 -59.05 -15.28
C LYS A 667 -12.74 -59.15 -14.01
N GLN A 668 -13.00 -60.19 -13.22
CA GLN A 668 -12.12 -60.54 -12.12
C GLN A 668 -10.84 -61.17 -12.69
N VAL A 669 -9.70 -60.57 -12.35
CA VAL A 669 -8.36 -61.01 -12.79
C VAL A 669 -7.63 -61.64 -11.62
N PHE A 670 -7.78 -61.10 -10.42
CA PHE A 670 -7.05 -61.54 -9.24
C PHE A 670 -7.96 -62.25 -8.24
N GLN A 671 -7.36 -63.11 -7.43
CA GLN A 671 -8.04 -63.77 -6.30
C GLN A 671 -8.43 -62.78 -5.18
N GLY A 672 -7.89 -61.56 -5.20
CA GLY A 672 -8.18 -60.53 -4.19
C GLY A 672 -7.60 -60.86 -2.80
N LEU A 673 -6.47 -61.58 -2.76
CA LEU A 673 -5.84 -62.08 -1.55
C LEU A 673 -4.94 -61.04 -0.89
N PHE A 674 -5.04 -60.88 0.43
CA PHE A 674 -4.14 -59.99 1.18
C PHE A 674 -3.10 -60.82 1.91
N SER A 675 -1.82 -60.46 1.80
CA SER A 675 -0.74 -61.19 2.50
C SER A 675 -0.97 -61.31 4.01
N TRP A 676 -1.67 -60.34 4.61
CA TRP A 676 -1.99 -60.26 6.04
C TRP A 676 -3.37 -60.81 6.42
N GLU A 677 -4.12 -61.41 5.49
CA GLU A 677 -5.42 -62.02 5.83
C GLU A 677 -5.24 -63.32 6.62
N PRO A 678 -6.01 -63.52 7.72
CA PRO A 678 -5.89 -64.72 8.53
C PRO A 678 -6.43 -65.95 7.78
N GLY A 679 -5.76 -67.10 7.92
CA GLY A 679 -6.27 -68.39 7.43
C GLY A 679 -5.90 -68.74 5.99
N ILE A 680 -4.97 -68.00 5.35
CA ILE A 680 -4.44 -68.33 4.02
C ILE A 680 -3.44 -69.48 4.12
N SER A 681 -3.61 -70.51 3.30
CA SER A 681 -2.64 -71.60 3.19
C SER A 681 -1.46 -71.21 2.28
N ARG A 682 -0.29 -71.83 2.50
CA ARG A 682 0.91 -71.66 1.66
C ARG A 682 0.60 -71.88 0.17
N ASP A 683 -0.08 -72.97 -0.17
CA ASP A 683 -0.38 -73.31 -1.56
C ASP A 683 -1.33 -72.29 -2.20
N THR A 684 -2.31 -71.79 -1.43
CA THR A 684 -3.21 -70.72 -1.88
C THR A 684 -2.45 -69.43 -2.17
N PHE A 685 -1.51 -69.05 -1.29
CA PHE A 685 -0.67 -67.88 -1.49
C PHE A 685 0.22 -68.02 -2.73
N ILE A 686 0.95 -69.14 -2.86
CA ILE A 686 1.87 -69.38 -3.99
C ILE A 686 1.11 -69.37 -5.32
N LYS A 687 -0.09 -69.97 -5.35
CA LYS A 687 -0.95 -69.94 -6.54
C LYS A 687 -1.36 -68.50 -6.90
N ALA A 688 -1.87 -67.73 -5.93
CA ALA A 688 -2.29 -66.35 -6.17
C ALA A 688 -1.12 -65.43 -6.57
N ALA A 689 0.07 -65.66 -6.01
CA ALA A 689 1.30 -64.94 -6.35
C ALA A 689 1.72 -65.17 -7.80
N ASN A 690 1.68 -66.42 -8.27
CA ASN A 690 1.98 -66.74 -9.66
C ASN A 690 0.92 -66.17 -10.61
N GLU A 691 -0.37 -66.35 -10.31
CA GLU A 691 -1.45 -65.77 -11.12
C GLU A 691 -1.34 -64.24 -11.24
N PHE A 692 -0.94 -63.56 -10.16
CA PHE A 692 -0.68 -62.12 -10.17
C PHE A 692 0.46 -61.75 -11.13
N LEU A 693 1.59 -62.44 -11.07
CA LEU A 693 2.75 -62.17 -11.91
C LEU A 693 2.51 -62.54 -13.38
N ASP A 694 1.83 -63.66 -13.63
CA ASP A 694 1.47 -64.13 -14.97
C ASP A 694 0.62 -63.11 -15.73
N PHE A 695 -0.22 -62.36 -15.01
CA PHE A 695 -0.95 -61.24 -15.59
C PHE A 695 -0.09 -59.96 -15.66
N CYS A 696 0.54 -59.56 -14.57
CA CYS A 696 1.15 -58.24 -14.45
C CYS A 696 2.41 -58.04 -15.30
N GLU A 697 3.27 -59.06 -15.41
CA GLU A 697 4.51 -58.97 -16.21
C GLU A 697 4.22 -58.62 -17.69
N PRO A 698 3.43 -59.40 -18.45
CA PRO A 698 3.13 -59.07 -19.84
C PRO A 698 2.26 -57.82 -19.97
N PHE A 699 1.36 -57.56 -19.02
CA PHE A 699 0.52 -56.35 -19.01
C PHE A 699 1.35 -55.07 -18.95
N VAL A 700 2.29 -54.98 -18.00
CA VAL A 700 3.15 -53.79 -17.82
C VAL A 700 4.00 -53.55 -19.06
N ASP A 701 4.61 -54.60 -19.63
CA ASP A 701 5.48 -54.46 -20.80
C ASP A 701 4.71 -54.02 -22.04
N LYS A 702 3.60 -54.67 -22.34
CA LYS A 702 2.71 -54.33 -23.46
C LYS A 702 2.20 -52.89 -23.33
N ARG A 703 1.84 -52.46 -22.12
CA ARG A 703 1.34 -51.11 -21.88
C ARG A 703 2.44 -50.06 -22.02
N ALA A 704 3.66 -50.33 -21.53
CA ALA A 704 4.80 -49.44 -21.71
C ALA A 704 5.12 -49.21 -23.20
N ASP A 705 5.10 -50.28 -24.01
CA ASP A 705 5.32 -50.17 -25.46
C ASP A 705 4.27 -49.26 -26.12
N ARG A 706 2.97 -49.44 -25.79
CA ARG A 706 1.90 -48.58 -26.32
C ARG A 706 2.04 -47.11 -25.91
N ILE A 707 2.49 -46.83 -24.69
CA ILE A 707 2.75 -45.46 -24.23
C ILE A 707 3.91 -44.85 -25.02
N ILE A 708 5.01 -45.58 -25.18
CA ILE A 708 6.17 -45.11 -25.95
C ILE A 708 5.78 -44.82 -27.40
N ASP A 709 5.03 -45.71 -28.05
CA ASP A 709 4.54 -45.49 -29.42
C ASP A 709 3.71 -44.20 -29.53
N LYS A 710 2.87 -43.90 -28.53
CA LYS A 710 2.09 -42.65 -28.50
C LYS A 710 2.99 -41.43 -28.32
N LEU A 711 3.97 -41.50 -27.42
CA LEU A 711 4.94 -40.42 -27.18
C LEU A 711 5.85 -40.17 -28.39
N GLU A 712 6.30 -41.21 -29.10
CA GLU A 712 7.09 -41.10 -30.33
C GLU A 712 6.35 -40.30 -31.40
N ARG A 713 5.04 -40.54 -31.56
CA ARG A 713 4.19 -39.77 -32.50
C ARG A 713 4.05 -38.32 -32.06
N VAL A 714 3.86 -38.05 -30.78
CA VAL A 714 3.74 -36.69 -30.23
C VAL A 714 5.03 -35.90 -30.42
N LEU A 715 6.20 -36.55 -30.23
CA LEU A 715 7.50 -35.94 -30.46
C LEU A 715 7.76 -35.67 -31.95
N SER A 716 7.32 -36.58 -32.83
CA SER A 716 7.50 -36.47 -34.28
C SER A 716 6.59 -35.45 -34.95
N ASN A 717 5.36 -35.29 -34.47
CA ASN A 717 4.37 -34.36 -35.04
C ASN A 717 4.59 -32.89 -34.65
N ASN A 718 5.44 -32.61 -33.67
CA ASN A 718 5.78 -31.26 -33.17
C ASN A 718 7.22 -30.87 -33.51
N HIS A 719 7.65 -31.18 -34.74
CA HIS A 719 8.92 -30.77 -35.33
C HIS A 719 8.74 -29.65 -36.35
#